data_AF-A0A9D6YYR3-F1
#
_entry.id   AF-A0A9D6YYR3-F1
#
_cell.length_a   1.000
_cell.length_b   1.000
_cell.length_c   1.000
_cell.angle_alpha   90.00
_cell.angle_beta   90.00
_cell.angle_gamma   90.00
#
_symmetry.space_group_name_H-M   'P 1'
#
loop_
_entity.id
_entity.type
_entity.pdbx_description
1 polymer ?
#
loop_
_entity_poly.entity_id
_entity_poly.type
_entity_poly.pdbx_seq_one_letter_code
_entity_poly.pdbx_strand_id
1 'polypeptide(L)'
;MKSRSLLALLLLAVPAVQAQKTPFTAAEMLKLKRVSEPSLAADGRAVVYTVGVVDVEKNAQTRQLWSVGLNGIAPKQLTTEGRNTGARFSPDSTRIAWVSTKSGSAQVWVMDANGGNARQVTRLATEADGPIWSGDGKSLIFTSDVYPECNADDACNAKRLDAENKSKVKARTYTSLLYRHWTEWRGKRVKHLMAIPADGGKVTDLTPGFKYDVPPFSLGGGGNYASSPDGKEVCYAANVDEDQATSTNWELYTVPIEGGEAKKISTSAGADAGPLYSPDGKWIAWRMQTRSGYESDRWRLVAYERETGRINVLTESLDRHVTGFTWHPESKRIAFTVEDRGRQNALMIAVTGGGTRSITQGSVHVDDLQFTSDGKTLVYTEVTGSSPTEIYRAASAGGAPLPLTRANEDFLASHDLRKLEEFTATGADGAQVHTFLLKPPAFNDKKQYPVMFLIHGGPQGAWGETFSFRWNPQVFATAGFVVVLPNPRGSTGYGSKFTDEINGDWGGKAYDDVMAVADYVAKLPYVDPDRMAAAGGSYGGYMVNWILGHSTRFKALVSHAGVYDLASMGGETEELWFTTWEFKGHPWQSAEVYEKWSPSKHVANFKTPTLVIHGEMDYRVPYGQGLQLFTALQGQKVPSKLLVYPDEGHWILKPQNSLLWYETVLDWVGEWTKGK
;
A
#
# COMPACT_ATOMS: atom_id res chain seq x y z
N MET A 1 25.83 -82.96 20.05
CA MET A 1 24.87 -82.37 19.08
C MET A 1 24.17 -81.18 19.73
N LYS A 2 24.49 -79.95 19.35
CA LYS A 2 23.70 -78.76 19.74
C LYS A 2 23.51 -77.84 18.53
N SER A 3 22.25 -77.66 18.20
CA SER A 3 21.68 -76.87 17.11
C SER A 3 21.89 -75.37 17.34
N ARG A 4 22.21 -74.62 16.26
CA ARG A 4 22.15 -73.16 16.19
C ARG A 4 21.03 -72.77 15.23
N SER A 5 20.02 -72.06 15.74
CA SER A 5 18.96 -71.42 14.94
C SER A 5 19.25 -69.92 14.84
N LEU A 6 19.41 -69.41 13.62
CA LEU A 6 19.41 -67.97 13.32
C LEU A 6 17.95 -67.52 13.15
N LEU A 7 17.56 -66.46 13.86
CA LEU A 7 16.28 -65.77 13.71
C LEU A 7 16.50 -64.52 12.84
N ALA A 8 15.83 -64.44 11.68
CA ALA A 8 15.83 -63.27 10.82
C ALA A 8 14.66 -62.34 11.19
N LEU A 9 14.95 -61.09 11.55
CA LEU A 9 13.94 -60.03 11.73
C LEU A 9 13.64 -59.37 10.38
N LEU A 10 12.39 -59.49 9.89
CA LEU A 10 11.87 -58.64 8.81
C LEU A 10 11.43 -57.29 9.40
N LEU A 11 12.08 -56.20 9.00
CA LEU A 11 11.58 -54.84 9.17
C LEU A 11 10.58 -54.52 8.05
N LEU A 12 9.30 -54.39 8.39
CA LEU A 12 8.26 -53.83 7.52
C LEU A 12 8.42 -52.31 7.48
N ALA A 13 8.90 -51.78 6.37
CA ALA A 13 8.87 -50.34 6.08
C ALA A 13 7.44 -49.94 5.67
N VAL A 14 6.76 -49.21 6.54
CA VAL A 14 5.47 -48.56 6.19
C VAL A 14 5.79 -47.28 5.42
N PRO A 15 5.32 -47.11 4.18
CA PRO A 15 5.52 -45.84 3.48
C PRO A 15 4.69 -44.77 4.17
N ALA A 16 5.35 -43.69 4.59
CA ALA A 16 4.67 -42.50 5.07
C ALA A 16 3.88 -41.89 3.89
N VAL A 17 2.56 -42.03 3.91
CA VAL A 17 1.67 -41.29 3.01
C VAL A 17 1.77 -39.83 3.40
N GLN A 18 2.58 -39.07 2.68
CA GLN A 18 2.69 -37.63 2.86
C GLN A 18 1.36 -37.02 2.39
N ALA A 19 0.60 -36.43 3.34
CA ALA A 19 -0.69 -35.84 3.03
C ALA A 19 -0.54 -34.78 1.92
N GLN A 20 -1.38 -34.87 0.89
CA GLN A 20 -1.38 -33.92 -0.22
C GLN A 20 -1.78 -32.54 0.32
N LYS A 21 -0.93 -31.53 0.12
CA LYS A 21 -1.19 -30.14 0.52
C LYS A 21 -2.40 -29.58 -0.23
N THR A 22 -3.14 -28.69 0.44
CA THR A 22 -4.34 -28.05 -0.13
C THR A 22 -3.96 -26.97 -1.16
N PRO A 23 -4.68 -26.84 -2.29
CA PRO A 23 -4.50 -25.75 -3.25
C PRO A 23 -4.83 -24.37 -2.66
N PHE A 24 -4.01 -23.35 -2.94
CA PHE A 24 -4.21 -21.99 -2.44
C PHE A 24 -5.08 -21.15 -3.40
N THR A 25 -6.41 -21.33 -3.32
CA THR A 25 -7.38 -20.58 -4.14
C THR A 25 -7.68 -19.19 -3.59
N ALA A 26 -8.42 -18.36 -4.34
CA ALA A 26 -8.90 -17.06 -3.83
C ALA A 26 -9.74 -17.21 -2.55
N ALA A 27 -10.57 -18.26 -2.47
CA ALA A 27 -11.36 -18.55 -1.26
C ALA A 27 -10.47 -18.91 -0.06
N GLU A 28 -9.40 -19.68 -0.27
CA GLU A 28 -8.41 -19.96 0.78
C GLU A 28 -7.65 -18.70 1.20
N MET A 29 -7.27 -17.84 0.24
CA MET A 29 -6.61 -16.57 0.52
C MET A 29 -7.46 -15.65 1.41
N LEU A 30 -8.78 -15.59 1.19
CA LEU A 30 -9.67 -14.77 2.02
C LEU A 30 -9.84 -15.29 3.45
N LYS A 31 -9.48 -16.55 3.76
CA LYS A 31 -9.50 -17.08 5.13
C LYS A 31 -8.32 -16.59 5.98
N LEU A 32 -7.27 -16.04 5.36
CA LEU A 32 -6.10 -15.55 6.07
C LEU A 32 -6.44 -14.37 6.97
N LYS A 33 -5.85 -14.39 8.17
CA LYS A 33 -5.87 -13.27 9.10
C LYS A 33 -4.91 -12.18 8.62
N ARG A 34 -5.32 -10.92 8.73
CA ARG A 34 -4.55 -9.76 8.27
C ARG A 34 -3.97 -9.01 9.47
N VAL A 35 -2.70 -9.27 9.80
CA VAL A 35 -1.97 -8.57 10.86
C VAL A 35 -1.48 -7.22 10.34
N SER A 36 -1.64 -6.15 11.12
CA SER A 36 -1.20 -4.79 10.71
C SER A 36 -1.17 -3.80 11.88
N GLU A 37 -0.55 -2.64 11.66
CA GLU A 37 -0.48 -1.50 12.58
C GLU A 37 0.09 -1.85 13.97
N PRO A 38 1.30 -2.45 14.06
CA PRO A 38 1.91 -2.68 15.36
C PRO A 38 2.25 -1.36 16.06
N SER A 39 2.11 -1.34 17.39
CA SER A 39 2.64 -0.31 18.27
C SER A 39 3.32 -0.99 19.45
N LEU A 40 4.61 -0.73 19.62
CA LEU A 40 5.46 -1.22 20.70
C LEU A 40 5.29 -0.31 21.93
N ALA A 41 5.08 -0.92 23.09
CA ALA A 41 5.15 -0.22 24.37
C ALA A 41 6.59 0.27 24.63
N ALA A 42 6.76 1.50 25.11
CA ALA A 42 8.07 2.08 25.39
C ALA A 42 8.90 1.27 26.41
N ASP A 43 8.23 0.60 27.36
CA ASP A 43 8.85 -0.32 28.32
C ASP A 43 9.33 -1.65 27.70
N GLY A 44 9.04 -1.89 26.42
CA GLY A 44 9.45 -3.06 25.66
C GLY A 44 8.75 -4.35 26.08
N ARG A 45 7.63 -4.29 26.82
CA ARG A 45 6.97 -5.51 27.32
C ARG A 45 5.96 -6.12 26.34
N ALA A 46 5.31 -5.28 25.54
CA ALA A 46 4.23 -5.72 24.66
C ALA A 46 4.17 -4.93 23.35
N VAL A 47 3.57 -5.56 22.35
CA VAL A 47 3.13 -4.94 21.10
C VAL A 47 1.61 -5.05 21.03
N VAL A 48 0.92 -3.94 20.78
CA VAL A 48 -0.50 -3.92 20.40
C VAL A 48 -0.58 -3.82 18.89
N TYR A 49 -1.51 -4.52 18.27
CA TYR A 49 -1.66 -4.58 16.82
C TYR A 49 -3.11 -4.91 16.46
N THR A 50 -3.42 -4.85 15.17
CA THR A 50 -4.74 -5.20 14.66
C THR A 50 -4.72 -6.54 13.92
N VAL A 51 -5.80 -7.30 14.05
CA VAL A 51 -6.06 -8.50 13.25
C VAL A 51 -7.38 -8.31 12.51
N GLY A 52 -7.29 -8.29 11.18
CA GLY A 52 -8.44 -8.31 10.28
C GLY A 52 -8.87 -9.74 9.96
N VAL A 53 -10.18 -9.99 9.97
CA VAL A 53 -10.76 -11.28 9.55
C VAL A 53 -11.90 -10.99 8.57
N VAL A 54 -11.84 -11.64 7.41
CA VAL A 54 -12.87 -11.56 6.38
C VAL A 54 -13.99 -12.54 6.69
N ASP A 55 -15.23 -12.05 6.60
CA ASP A 55 -16.45 -12.84 6.61
C ASP A 55 -17.06 -12.76 5.20
N VAL A 56 -16.86 -13.82 4.42
CA VAL A 56 -17.32 -13.88 3.03
C VAL A 56 -18.85 -13.88 2.98
N GLU A 57 -19.52 -14.63 3.84
CA GLU A 57 -20.98 -14.75 3.85
C GLU A 57 -21.64 -13.40 4.16
N LYS A 58 -21.12 -12.66 5.14
CA LYS A 58 -21.60 -11.32 5.46
C LYS A 58 -21.07 -10.23 4.53
N ASN A 59 -20.22 -10.59 3.56
CA ASN A 59 -19.53 -9.67 2.66
C ASN A 59 -18.83 -8.52 3.42
N ALA A 60 -18.22 -8.84 4.56
CA ALA A 60 -17.70 -7.87 5.51
C ALA A 60 -16.32 -8.28 6.02
N GLN A 61 -15.64 -7.35 6.69
CA GLN A 61 -14.41 -7.65 7.42
C GLN A 61 -14.48 -7.02 8.81
N THR A 62 -14.00 -7.75 9.80
CA THR A 62 -13.83 -7.26 11.16
C THR A 62 -12.37 -6.89 11.38
N ARG A 63 -12.11 -5.97 12.30
CA ARG A 63 -10.75 -5.62 12.71
C ARG A 63 -10.72 -5.39 14.21
N GLN A 64 -9.93 -6.22 14.90
CA GLN A 64 -9.88 -6.26 16.36
C GLN A 64 -8.45 -6.02 16.85
N LEU A 65 -8.34 -5.43 18.05
CA LEU A 65 -7.06 -5.21 18.70
C LEU A 65 -6.59 -6.48 19.39
N TRP A 66 -5.31 -6.74 19.28
CA TRP A 66 -4.60 -7.83 19.93
C TRP A 66 -3.32 -7.28 20.58
N SER A 67 -2.83 -7.97 21.61
CA SER A 67 -1.53 -7.71 22.22
C SER A 67 -0.72 -8.98 22.34
N VAL A 68 0.59 -8.88 22.14
CA VAL A 68 1.52 -9.99 22.38
C VAL A 68 2.78 -9.47 23.08
N GLY A 69 3.36 -10.28 23.97
CA GLY A 69 4.66 -9.99 24.56
C GLY A 69 5.78 -10.15 23.54
N LEU A 70 6.96 -9.58 23.82
CA LEU A 70 8.10 -9.74 22.90
C LEU A 70 8.59 -11.19 22.77
N ASN A 71 8.22 -12.12 23.66
CA ASN A 71 8.51 -13.54 23.46
C ASN A 71 7.62 -14.20 22.37
N GLY A 72 6.59 -13.52 21.86
CA GLY A 72 5.68 -14.03 20.84
C GLY A 72 4.71 -15.10 21.34
N ILE A 73 4.56 -15.28 22.66
CA ILE A 73 3.76 -16.35 23.27
C ILE A 73 2.42 -15.80 23.74
N ALA A 74 1.37 -16.60 23.56
CA ALA A 74 0.01 -16.37 24.07
C ALA A 74 -0.56 -14.97 23.74
N PRO A 75 -0.75 -14.65 22.44
CA PRO A 75 -1.38 -13.39 22.04
C PRO A 75 -2.79 -13.29 22.64
N LYS A 76 -3.16 -12.09 23.09
CA LYS A 76 -4.44 -11.79 23.74
C LYS A 76 -5.26 -10.83 22.88
N GLN A 77 -6.51 -11.20 22.58
CA GLN A 77 -7.46 -10.27 21.97
C GLN A 77 -7.95 -9.26 23.01
N LEU A 78 -7.92 -7.97 22.67
CA LEU A 78 -8.32 -6.87 23.55
C LEU A 78 -9.72 -6.33 23.24
N THR A 79 -10.19 -6.43 22.00
CA THR A 79 -11.51 -5.94 21.58
C THR A 79 -12.30 -6.99 20.81
N THR A 80 -13.63 -6.94 20.88
CA THR A 80 -14.55 -7.88 20.19
C THR A 80 -15.65 -7.19 19.39
N GLU A 81 -15.79 -5.86 19.50
CA GLU A 81 -16.88 -5.08 18.93
C GLU A 81 -16.35 -3.91 18.09
N GLY A 82 -17.18 -3.47 17.14
CA GLY A 82 -16.83 -2.40 16.22
C GLY A 82 -15.67 -2.75 15.30
N ARG A 83 -15.28 -1.76 14.49
CA ARG A 83 -14.04 -1.77 13.71
C ARG A 83 -13.00 -0.96 14.47
N ASN A 84 -11.84 -1.56 14.76
CA ASN A 84 -10.81 -0.94 15.59
C ASN A 84 -9.52 -0.74 14.79
N THR A 85 -8.95 0.46 14.83
CA THR A 85 -7.76 0.88 14.06
C THR A 85 -6.86 1.80 14.88
N GLY A 86 -5.61 1.96 14.44
CA GLY A 86 -4.71 3.00 14.93
C GLY A 86 -4.34 2.88 16.41
N ALA A 87 -4.21 1.67 16.94
CA ALA A 87 -3.85 1.48 18.35
C ALA A 87 -2.42 1.98 18.64
N ARG A 88 -2.26 2.81 19.67
CA ARG A 88 -0.98 3.40 20.10
C ARG A 88 -0.84 3.34 21.61
N PHE A 89 0.29 2.83 22.11
CA PHE A 89 0.64 2.94 23.52
C PHE A 89 0.93 4.39 23.91
N SER A 90 0.57 4.75 25.14
CA SER A 90 1.02 5.99 25.78
C SER A 90 2.53 5.96 26.02
N PRO A 91 3.20 7.13 26.13
CA PRO A 91 4.65 7.19 26.33
C PRO A 91 5.14 6.46 27.59
N ASP A 92 4.31 6.39 28.63
CA ASP A 92 4.58 5.66 29.88
C ASP A 92 4.18 4.17 29.83
N SER A 93 3.68 3.68 28.69
CA SER A 93 3.23 2.30 28.45
C SER A 93 2.05 1.82 29.30
N THR A 94 1.33 2.73 29.98
CA THR A 94 0.23 2.34 30.88
C THR A 94 -1.13 2.28 30.20
N ARG A 95 -1.31 2.98 29.08
CA ARG A 95 -2.58 3.11 28.35
C ARG A 95 -2.41 2.84 26.86
N ILE A 96 -3.51 2.54 26.20
CA ILE A 96 -3.62 2.39 24.75
C ILE A 96 -4.74 3.31 24.26
N ALA A 97 -4.45 4.16 23.26
CA ALA A 97 -5.45 4.92 22.52
C ALA A 97 -5.69 4.27 21.15
N TRP A 98 -6.93 4.30 20.65
CA TRP A 98 -7.28 3.78 19.32
C TRP A 98 -8.59 4.38 18.80
N VAL A 99 -8.92 4.12 17.55
CA VAL A 99 -10.22 4.48 16.94
C VAL A 99 -11.14 3.28 16.96
N SER A 100 -12.37 3.46 17.42
CA SER A 100 -13.40 2.42 17.39
C SER A 100 -14.73 2.95 16.89
N THR A 101 -15.41 2.15 16.07
CA THR A 101 -16.80 2.40 15.65
C THR A 101 -17.84 1.73 16.56
N LYS A 102 -17.45 1.14 17.71
CA LYS A 102 -18.38 0.41 18.58
C LYS A 102 -19.52 1.28 19.17
N SER A 103 -19.35 2.59 19.20
CA SER A 103 -20.39 3.57 19.57
C SER A 103 -21.28 4.03 18.41
N GLY A 104 -21.14 3.44 17.22
CA GLY A 104 -21.93 3.76 16.02
C GLY A 104 -21.25 4.71 15.04
N SER A 105 -20.19 5.42 15.45
CA SER A 105 -19.34 6.28 14.60
C SER A 105 -17.88 6.19 15.04
N ALA A 106 -16.92 6.55 14.19
CA ALA A 106 -15.50 6.48 14.52
C ALA A 106 -15.13 7.53 15.58
N GLN A 107 -14.64 7.06 16.73
CA GLN A 107 -14.27 7.90 17.86
C GLN A 107 -12.96 7.39 18.45
N VAL A 108 -12.23 8.27 19.14
CA VAL A 108 -11.04 7.91 19.91
C VAL A 108 -11.46 7.33 21.26
N TRP A 109 -10.87 6.19 21.60
CA TRP A 109 -11.04 5.46 22.86
C TRP A 109 -9.69 5.30 23.55
N VAL A 110 -9.71 5.15 24.88
CA VAL A 110 -8.55 4.84 25.71
C VAL A 110 -8.87 3.69 26.64
N MET A 111 -7.91 2.80 26.87
CA MET A 111 -7.98 1.66 27.79
C MET A 111 -6.64 1.49 28.50
N ASP A 112 -6.63 0.73 29.58
CA ASP A 112 -5.38 0.32 30.22
C ASP A 112 -4.59 -0.62 29.29
N ALA A 113 -3.27 -0.67 29.44
CA ALA A 113 -2.39 -1.51 28.64
C ALA A 113 -2.75 -3.02 28.70
N ASN A 114 -3.45 -3.46 29.74
CA ASN A 114 -3.93 -4.84 29.89
C ASN A 114 -5.26 -5.12 29.15
N GLY A 115 -5.87 -4.10 28.52
CA GLY A 115 -7.17 -4.17 27.83
C GLY A 115 -8.40 -3.85 28.70
N GLY A 116 -8.20 -3.50 29.97
CA GLY A 116 -9.28 -3.12 30.89
C GLY A 116 -9.68 -1.65 30.78
N ASN A 117 -10.78 -1.28 31.43
CA ASN A 117 -11.20 0.12 31.64
C ASN A 117 -11.33 0.96 30.35
N ALA A 118 -11.77 0.34 29.26
CA ALA A 118 -12.00 1.02 28.00
C ALA A 118 -13.07 2.13 28.12
N ARG A 119 -12.70 3.37 27.78
CA ARG A 119 -13.59 4.54 27.78
C ARG A 119 -13.48 5.35 26.49
N GLN A 120 -14.60 5.93 26.08
CA GLN A 120 -14.69 6.81 24.92
C GLN A 120 -14.16 8.20 25.30
N VAL A 121 -13.23 8.74 24.50
CA VAL A 121 -12.61 10.06 24.74
C VAL A 121 -13.29 11.14 23.91
N THR A 122 -13.52 10.89 22.61
CA THR A 122 -14.20 11.85 21.72
C THR A 122 -15.67 11.48 21.51
N ARG A 123 -16.50 12.49 21.28
CA ARG A 123 -17.94 12.34 20.97
C ARG A 123 -18.35 13.31 19.86
N LEU A 124 -17.55 13.40 18.82
CA LEU A 124 -17.69 14.40 17.77
C LEU A 124 -18.68 13.95 16.69
N ALA A 125 -19.58 14.84 16.29
CA ALA A 125 -20.50 14.61 15.18
C ALA A 125 -19.78 14.38 13.84
N THR A 126 -18.57 14.93 13.72
CA THR A 126 -17.68 14.82 12.54
C THR A 126 -16.67 13.69 12.65
N GLU A 127 -16.83 12.81 13.64
CA GLU A 127 -15.97 11.65 13.88
C GLU A 127 -14.51 12.02 14.18
N ALA A 128 -13.70 11.02 14.54
CA ALA A 128 -12.29 11.20 14.86
C ALA A 128 -11.45 10.01 14.36
N ASP A 129 -10.25 10.30 13.87
CA ASP A 129 -9.34 9.28 13.32
C ASP A 129 -7.85 9.57 13.65
N GLY A 130 -7.00 8.55 13.47
CA GLY A 130 -5.53 8.66 13.53
C GLY A 130 -4.87 9.05 14.86
N PRO A 131 -5.40 8.73 16.06
CA PRO A 131 -4.90 9.26 17.31
C PRO A 131 -3.41 8.94 17.57
N ILE A 132 -2.65 9.94 18.00
CA ILE A 132 -1.33 9.79 18.62
C ILE A 132 -1.32 10.44 20.00
N TRP A 133 -0.44 9.98 20.88
CA TRP A 133 -0.23 10.61 22.18
C TRP A 133 0.68 11.83 22.07
N SER A 134 0.44 12.84 22.91
CA SER A 134 1.46 13.86 23.19
C SER A 134 2.69 13.21 23.84
N GLY A 135 3.88 13.76 23.64
CA GLY A 135 5.12 13.19 24.20
C GLY A 135 5.11 13.04 25.72
N ASP A 136 4.35 13.89 26.42
CA ASP A 136 4.14 13.84 27.87
C ASP A 136 2.95 12.95 28.31
N GLY A 137 2.22 12.37 27.36
CA GLY A 137 1.11 11.44 27.59
C GLY A 137 -0.19 12.07 28.12
N LYS A 138 -0.28 13.40 28.21
CA LYS A 138 -1.46 14.10 28.76
C LYS A 138 -2.57 14.34 27.76
N SER A 139 -2.25 14.41 26.48
CA SER A 139 -3.17 14.75 25.41
C SER A 139 -3.11 13.74 24.27
N LEU A 140 -4.17 13.71 23.46
CA LEU A 140 -4.24 12.97 22.21
C LEU A 140 -4.36 13.98 21.07
N ILE A 141 -3.61 13.75 20.00
CA ILE A 141 -3.69 14.48 18.73
C ILE A 141 -4.38 13.56 17.73
N PHE A 142 -5.36 14.06 17.00
CA PHE A 142 -6.18 13.27 16.07
C PHE A 142 -6.74 14.17 14.95
N THR A 143 -7.39 13.59 13.95
CA THR A 143 -8.04 14.35 12.87
C THR A 143 -9.56 14.27 12.97
N SER A 144 -10.28 15.33 12.59
CA SER A 144 -11.74 15.34 12.45
C SER A 144 -12.17 16.07 11.17
N ASP A 145 -13.21 15.57 10.51
CA ASP A 145 -13.70 16.12 9.22
C ASP A 145 -14.74 17.21 9.47
N VAL A 146 -14.28 18.43 9.74
CA VAL A 146 -15.11 19.57 10.17
C VAL A 146 -15.54 20.47 9.02
N TYR A 147 -16.61 21.23 9.22
CA TYR A 147 -16.87 22.40 8.37
C TYR A 147 -15.85 23.48 8.71
N PRO A 148 -15.09 24.03 7.74
CA PRO A 148 -14.04 25.03 7.98
C PRO A 148 -14.51 26.21 8.84
N GLU A 149 -15.75 26.66 8.64
CA GLU A 149 -16.34 27.78 9.36
C GLU A 149 -16.80 27.43 10.79
N CYS A 150 -16.91 26.14 11.12
CA CYS A 150 -17.24 25.67 12.48
C CYS A 150 -15.99 25.36 13.31
N ASN A 151 -14.83 25.06 12.70
CA ASN A 151 -13.64 24.60 13.42
C ASN A 151 -14.00 23.43 14.37
N ALA A 152 -13.45 23.41 15.60
CA ALA A 152 -13.80 22.45 16.65
C ALA A 152 -15.16 22.68 17.35
N ASP A 153 -16.03 23.61 16.91
CA ASP A 153 -17.38 23.76 17.47
C ASP A 153 -18.28 22.59 17.03
N ASP A 154 -18.39 21.57 17.88
CA ASP A 154 -19.18 20.37 17.59
C ASP A 154 -20.68 20.66 17.42
N ALA A 155 -21.23 21.65 18.12
CA ALA A 155 -22.65 22.00 17.97
C ALA A 155 -22.92 22.63 16.59
N CYS A 156 -22.02 23.49 16.13
CA CYS A 156 -22.04 24.04 14.77
C CYS A 156 -21.92 22.91 13.73
N ASN A 157 -20.94 22.03 13.90
CA ASN A 157 -20.70 20.90 13.00
C ASN A 157 -21.91 19.94 12.94
N ALA A 158 -22.46 19.54 14.09
CA ALA A 158 -23.63 18.67 14.18
C ALA A 158 -24.85 19.27 13.49
N LYS A 159 -25.11 20.57 13.71
CA LYS A 159 -26.23 21.28 13.07
C LYS A 159 -26.11 21.28 11.54
N ARG A 160 -24.90 21.50 11.00
CA ARG A 160 -24.66 21.49 9.55
C ARG A 160 -24.78 20.10 8.95
N LEU A 161 -24.19 19.11 9.62
CA LEU A 161 -24.27 17.72 9.18
C LEU A 161 -25.73 17.23 9.16
N ASP A 162 -26.51 17.56 10.20
CA ASP A 162 -27.94 17.25 10.25
C ASP A 162 -28.73 17.92 9.12
N ALA A 163 -28.45 19.21 8.85
CA ALA A 163 -29.07 19.93 7.73
C ALA A 163 -28.74 19.31 6.36
N GLU A 164 -27.50 18.85 6.16
CA GLU A 164 -27.10 18.17 4.92
C GLU A 164 -27.77 16.81 4.75
N ASN A 165 -27.80 16.02 5.83
CA ASN A 165 -28.45 14.71 5.83
C ASN A 165 -29.96 14.83 5.54
N LYS A 166 -30.63 15.81 6.14
CA LYS A 166 -32.06 16.09 5.95
C LYS A 166 -32.41 16.77 4.62
N SER A 167 -31.42 17.32 3.90
CA SER A 167 -31.68 17.95 2.61
C SER A 167 -32.28 16.95 1.63
N LYS A 168 -33.44 17.31 1.06
CA LYS A 168 -34.08 16.56 -0.03
C LYS A 168 -33.37 16.77 -1.38
N VAL A 169 -32.55 17.82 -1.50
CA VAL A 169 -31.75 18.09 -2.69
C VAL A 169 -30.45 17.31 -2.60
N LYS A 170 -30.24 16.40 -3.57
CA LYS A 170 -29.02 15.59 -3.71
C LYS A 170 -28.27 16.02 -4.98
N ALA A 171 -27.78 17.26 -4.97
CA ALA A 171 -26.96 17.85 -6.03
C ALA A 171 -25.63 18.33 -5.44
N ARG A 172 -24.60 18.44 -6.29
CA ARG A 172 -23.26 18.91 -5.93
C ARG A 172 -22.83 20.03 -6.88
N THR A 173 -22.13 21.02 -6.35
CA THR A 173 -21.63 22.17 -7.11
C THR A 173 -20.16 22.35 -6.76
N TYR A 174 -19.32 22.53 -7.78
CA TYR A 174 -17.88 22.69 -7.64
C TYR A 174 -17.41 23.87 -8.47
N THR A 175 -16.48 24.65 -7.91
CA THR A 175 -15.85 25.81 -8.56
C THR A 175 -14.31 25.71 -8.57
N SER A 176 -13.76 24.57 -8.16
CA SER A 176 -12.33 24.28 -8.09
C SER A 176 -12.06 22.82 -8.45
N LEU A 177 -10.81 22.52 -8.79
CA LEU A 177 -10.34 21.15 -9.04
C LEU A 177 -10.25 20.33 -7.73
N LEU A 178 -9.87 19.06 -7.86
CA LEU A 178 -9.91 18.05 -6.79
C LEU A 178 -11.30 17.93 -6.14
N TYR A 179 -12.33 18.01 -6.99
CA TYR A 179 -13.74 17.96 -6.61
C TYR A 179 -14.25 16.56 -6.26
N ARG A 180 -13.43 15.53 -6.49
CA ARG A 180 -13.61 14.13 -6.09
C ARG A 180 -12.23 13.50 -5.91
N HIS A 181 -12.11 12.44 -5.13
CA HIS A 181 -10.83 11.74 -4.88
C HIS A 181 -11.11 10.25 -4.63
N TRP A 182 -10.43 9.36 -5.36
CA TRP A 182 -10.56 7.90 -5.28
C TRP A 182 -11.96 7.32 -5.50
N THR A 183 -12.84 7.47 -4.51
CA THR A 183 -14.21 6.93 -4.47
C THR A 183 -15.23 7.91 -3.91
N GLU A 184 -14.77 9.10 -3.49
CA GLU A 184 -15.61 10.06 -2.79
C GLU A 184 -15.64 11.39 -3.52
N TRP A 185 -16.82 12.01 -3.51
CA TRP A 185 -16.97 13.39 -3.95
C TRP A 185 -16.55 14.32 -2.84
N ARG A 186 -15.84 15.40 -3.17
CA ARG A 186 -15.46 16.40 -2.18
C ARG A 186 -16.72 16.99 -1.54
N GLY A 187 -16.81 16.86 -0.22
CA GLY A 187 -17.87 17.46 0.58
C GLY A 187 -17.57 18.90 0.97
N LYS A 188 -18.39 19.47 1.85
CA LYS A 188 -18.14 20.79 2.44
C LYS A 188 -17.23 20.75 3.67
N ARG A 189 -16.76 19.57 4.04
CA ARG A 189 -15.92 19.32 5.23
C ARG A 189 -14.46 19.14 4.79
N VAL A 190 -13.55 19.50 5.67
CA VAL A 190 -12.10 19.37 5.53
C VAL A 190 -11.54 18.67 6.77
N LYS A 191 -10.40 18.01 6.63
CA LYS A 191 -9.71 17.44 7.80
C LYS A 191 -8.98 18.53 8.56
N HIS A 192 -9.28 18.68 9.83
CA HIS A 192 -8.49 19.50 10.76
C HIS A 192 -7.74 18.61 11.74
N LEU A 193 -6.56 19.08 12.16
CA LEU A 193 -5.79 18.47 13.23
C LEU A 193 -6.26 19.02 14.57
N MET A 194 -6.55 18.13 15.51
CA MET A 194 -7.17 18.44 16.80
C MET A 194 -6.33 17.91 17.95
N ALA A 195 -6.42 18.55 19.10
CA ALA A 195 -5.90 18.06 20.38
C ALA A 195 -7.02 17.96 21.43
N ILE A 196 -6.95 16.95 22.29
CA ILE A 196 -7.87 16.78 23.43
C ILE A 196 -7.08 16.21 24.62
N PRO A 197 -7.39 16.59 25.88
CA PRO A 197 -6.86 15.87 27.03
C PRO A 197 -7.21 14.38 26.94
N ALA A 198 -6.27 13.51 27.30
CA ALA A 198 -6.45 12.07 27.19
C ALA A 198 -7.62 11.54 28.05
N ASP A 199 -7.97 12.26 29.12
CA ASP A 199 -9.12 11.97 29.98
C ASP A 199 -10.46 12.52 29.46
N GLY A 200 -10.45 13.13 28.29
CA GLY A 200 -11.58 13.82 27.68
C GLY A 200 -11.66 15.28 28.12
N GLY A 201 -12.50 16.07 27.45
CA GLY A 201 -12.68 17.48 27.75
C GLY A 201 -12.81 18.33 26.50
N LYS A 202 -12.34 19.58 26.60
CA LYS A 202 -12.37 20.54 25.49
C LYS A 202 -11.43 20.08 24.37
N VAL A 203 -11.92 20.12 23.14
CA VAL A 203 -11.12 19.95 21.93
C VAL A 203 -10.52 21.30 21.53
N THR A 204 -9.23 21.29 21.19
CA THR A 204 -8.50 22.41 20.61
C THR A 204 -8.24 22.12 19.15
N ASP A 205 -8.62 23.04 18.26
CA ASP A 205 -8.29 22.99 16.84
C ASP A 205 -6.87 23.53 16.64
N LEU A 206 -5.99 22.73 16.05
CA LEU A 206 -4.60 23.10 15.75
C LEU A 206 -4.44 23.72 14.37
N THR A 207 -5.48 23.64 13.54
CA THR A 207 -5.51 24.18 12.17
C THR A 207 -6.79 24.99 11.92
N PRO A 208 -7.18 25.92 12.80
CA PRO A 208 -8.44 26.64 12.67
C PRO A 208 -8.46 27.47 11.37
N GLY A 209 -9.60 27.44 10.68
CA GLY A 209 -9.83 28.18 9.43
C GLY A 209 -9.13 27.61 8.20
N PHE A 210 -8.46 26.46 8.30
CA PHE A 210 -7.90 25.79 7.12
C PHE A 210 -9.01 25.38 6.15
N LYS A 211 -8.73 25.51 4.86
CA LYS A 211 -9.66 25.16 3.77
C LYS A 211 -9.30 23.86 3.08
N TYR A 212 -8.18 23.27 3.46
CA TYR A 212 -7.59 22.06 2.89
C TYR A 212 -7.44 21.02 3.98
N ASP A 213 -7.30 19.76 3.58
CA ASP A 213 -7.13 18.68 4.54
C ASP A 213 -5.77 18.76 5.21
N VAL A 214 -5.76 18.71 6.54
CA VAL A 214 -4.56 18.55 7.35
C VAL A 214 -4.65 17.27 8.18
N PRO A 215 -3.75 16.30 7.96
CA PRO A 215 -2.77 16.27 6.88
C PRO A 215 -3.42 16.02 5.50
N PRO A 216 -2.73 16.33 4.38
CA PRO A 216 -3.13 15.91 3.06
C PRO A 216 -3.31 14.40 2.98
N PHE A 217 -4.18 13.95 2.07
CA PHE A 217 -4.39 12.54 1.83
C PHE A 217 -3.08 11.85 1.43
N SER A 218 -2.82 10.67 2.01
CA SER A 218 -1.71 9.80 1.62
C SER A 218 -2.19 8.36 1.51
N LEU A 219 -1.86 7.74 0.38
CA LEU A 219 -2.06 6.31 0.16
C LEU A 219 -1.35 5.49 1.24
N GLY A 220 -2.10 4.68 1.99
CA GLY A 220 -1.56 3.87 3.10
C GLY A 220 -1.90 4.42 4.50
N GLY A 221 -2.28 5.69 4.60
CA GLY A 221 -2.76 6.33 5.84
C GLY A 221 -1.69 6.60 6.90
N GLY A 222 -2.00 7.53 7.82
CA GLY A 222 -1.20 7.84 9.01
C GLY A 222 0.13 8.56 8.76
N GLY A 223 0.77 9.02 9.83
CA GLY A 223 2.19 9.42 9.83
C GLY A 223 2.51 10.87 9.46
N ASN A 224 1.59 11.66 8.94
CA ASN A 224 1.88 13.05 8.53
C ASN A 224 1.77 14.10 9.66
N TYR A 225 1.81 13.66 10.92
CA TYR A 225 1.97 14.52 12.09
C TYR A 225 2.60 13.78 13.26
N ALA A 226 3.30 14.52 14.13
CA ALA A 226 3.97 14.00 15.32
C ALA A 226 3.97 15.04 16.45
N SER A 227 4.04 14.57 17.70
CA SER A 227 4.18 15.44 18.87
C SER A 227 5.65 15.51 19.33
N SER A 228 6.05 16.68 19.83
CA SER A 228 7.35 16.84 20.50
C SER A 228 7.42 15.98 21.77
N PRO A 229 8.62 15.52 22.19
CA PRO A 229 8.76 14.67 23.38
C PRO A 229 8.31 15.33 24.69
N ASP A 230 8.37 16.67 24.76
CA ASP A 230 7.87 17.43 25.90
C ASP A 230 6.35 17.69 25.87
N GLY A 231 5.66 17.25 24.81
CA GLY A 231 4.22 17.35 24.63
C GLY A 231 3.70 18.75 24.31
N LYS A 232 4.57 19.72 24.01
CA LYS A 232 4.16 21.13 23.84
C LYS A 232 3.91 21.56 22.41
N GLU A 233 4.43 20.81 21.44
CA GLU A 233 4.41 21.17 20.02
C GLU A 233 3.95 19.96 19.18
N VAL A 234 3.32 20.25 18.04
CA VAL A 234 2.93 19.28 17.03
C VAL A 234 3.53 19.71 15.70
N CYS A 235 4.22 18.81 15.02
CA CYS A 235 4.65 18.97 13.64
C CYS A 235 3.65 18.26 12.72
N TYR A 236 3.25 18.87 11.61
CA TYR A 236 2.32 18.27 10.64
C TYR A 236 2.66 18.69 9.21
N ALA A 237 2.27 17.85 8.24
CA ALA A 237 2.33 18.20 6.82
C ALA A 237 1.03 18.88 6.38
N ALA A 238 1.14 19.90 5.53
CA ALA A 238 0.02 20.52 4.85
C ALA A 238 0.41 20.90 3.42
N ASN A 239 -0.54 20.80 2.49
CA ASN A 239 -0.43 21.42 1.18
C ASN A 239 -1.33 22.66 1.20
N VAL A 240 -0.71 23.83 1.01
CA VAL A 240 -1.37 25.14 1.06
C VAL A 240 -1.47 25.80 -0.32
N ASP A 241 -1.04 25.11 -1.37
CA ASP A 241 -1.15 25.59 -2.74
C ASP A 241 -2.63 25.77 -3.12
N GLU A 242 -2.94 26.75 -3.95
CA GLU A 242 -4.32 27.05 -4.31
C GLU A 242 -4.95 25.89 -5.12
N ASP A 243 -4.18 25.31 -6.05
CA ASP A 243 -4.60 24.18 -6.87
C ASP A 243 -3.98 22.87 -6.37
N GLN A 244 -4.68 22.26 -5.41
CA GLN A 244 -4.31 20.97 -4.85
C GLN A 244 -4.27 19.86 -5.91
N ALA A 245 -5.03 19.96 -7.01
CA ALA A 245 -5.12 18.90 -8.01
C ALA A 245 -3.86 18.79 -8.88
N THR A 246 -3.02 19.83 -8.94
CA THR A 246 -1.78 19.85 -9.74
C THR A 246 -0.52 19.90 -8.86
N SER A 247 -0.69 19.98 -7.53
CA SER A 247 0.41 20.16 -6.60
C SER A 247 0.69 18.92 -5.75
N THR A 248 1.96 18.53 -5.72
CA THR A 248 2.53 17.57 -4.75
C THR A 248 3.32 18.26 -3.65
N ASN A 249 3.24 19.59 -3.54
CA ASN A 249 4.02 20.39 -2.60
C ASN A 249 3.42 20.30 -1.19
N TRP A 250 3.97 19.41 -0.37
CA TRP A 250 3.60 19.30 1.04
C TRP A 250 4.70 19.95 1.87
N GLU A 251 4.33 20.92 2.69
CA GLU A 251 5.26 21.59 3.60
C GLU A 251 5.01 21.15 5.05
N LEU A 252 6.07 21.15 5.87
CA LEU A 252 5.98 20.85 7.29
C LEU A 252 5.83 22.14 8.11
N TYR A 253 4.88 22.10 9.04
CA TYR A 253 4.60 23.17 10.00
C TYR A 253 4.68 22.64 11.42
N THR A 254 5.10 23.50 12.34
CA THR A 254 5.08 23.27 13.79
C THR A 254 4.07 24.21 14.44
N VAL A 255 3.29 23.73 15.40
CA VAL A 255 2.29 24.52 16.13
C VAL A 255 2.27 24.15 17.61
N PRO A 256 2.05 25.08 18.55
CA PRO A 256 1.81 24.73 19.94
C PRO A 256 0.60 23.80 20.11
N ILE A 257 0.67 22.83 21.03
CA ILE A 257 -0.42 21.89 21.28
C ILE A 257 -1.69 22.56 21.83
N GLU A 258 -1.55 23.74 22.42
CA GLU A 258 -2.64 24.58 22.90
C GLU A 258 -3.28 25.42 21.77
N GLY A 259 -2.81 25.25 20.53
CA GLY A 259 -3.14 26.09 19.38
C GLY A 259 -2.30 27.37 19.32
N GLY A 260 -2.31 28.04 18.18
CA GLY A 260 -1.57 29.28 17.97
C GLY A 260 -1.07 29.45 16.54
N GLU A 261 -0.06 30.31 16.37
CA GLU A 261 0.58 30.52 15.08
C GLU A 261 1.44 29.32 14.69
N ALA A 262 1.25 28.82 13.47
CA ALA A 262 2.04 27.74 12.91
C ALA A 262 3.31 28.28 12.23
N LYS A 263 4.44 27.62 12.45
CA LYS A 263 5.74 27.95 11.83
C LYS A 263 6.14 26.89 10.82
N LYS A 264 6.33 27.30 9.57
CA LYS A 264 6.92 26.44 8.53
C LYS A 264 8.38 26.10 8.83
N ILE A 265 8.77 24.84 8.64
CA ILE A 265 10.14 24.35 8.86
C ILE A 265 10.80 23.71 7.63
N SER A 266 10.03 23.29 6.63
CA SER A 266 10.58 22.69 5.41
C SER A 266 10.63 23.70 4.25
N THR A 267 11.39 23.35 3.21
CA THR A 267 11.73 24.28 2.11
C THR A 267 11.74 23.61 0.73
N SER A 268 11.33 22.35 0.63
CA SER A 268 11.37 21.64 -0.66
C SER A 268 10.24 22.09 -1.58
N ALA A 269 10.42 21.92 -2.89
CA ALA A 269 9.36 22.16 -3.88
C ALA A 269 8.48 20.92 -4.13
N GLY A 270 8.90 19.76 -3.64
CA GLY A 270 8.11 18.51 -3.65
C GLY A 270 7.49 18.24 -2.29
N ALA A 271 7.06 17.00 -2.04
CA ALA A 271 6.44 16.63 -0.78
C ALA A 271 7.45 16.45 0.37
N ASP A 272 7.21 17.11 1.50
CA ASP A 272 7.78 16.79 2.80
C ASP A 272 6.71 16.06 3.66
N ALA A 273 7.01 14.84 4.09
CA ALA A 273 6.02 13.96 4.71
C ALA A 273 6.60 13.10 5.84
N GLY A 274 5.73 12.63 6.74
CA GLY A 274 6.14 11.70 7.79
C GLY A 274 7.03 12.30 8.88
N PRO A 275 6.76 13.48 9.47
CA PRO A 275 7.66 14.06 10.47
C PRO A 275 7.74 13.21 11.74
N LEU A 276 8.93 13.06 12.32
CA LEU A 276 9.15 12.45 13.63
C LEU A 276 10.19 13.24 14.43
N TYR A 277 9.87 13.55 15.69
CA TYR A 277 10.83 14.15 16.62
C TYR A 277 11.82 13.12 17.14
N SER A 278 13.08 13.52 17.34
CA SER A 278 14.03 12.71 18.09
C SER A 278 13.61 12.61 19.56
N PRO A 279 13.94 11.50 20.27
CA PRO A 279 13.60 11.32 21.68
C PRO A 279 14.08 12.45 22.62
N ASP A 280 15.21 13.09 22.30
CA ASP A 280 15.75 14.24 23.06
C ASP A 280 15.12 15.58 22.66
N GLY A 281 14.25 15.58 21.64
CA GLY A 281 13.60 16.75 21.10
C GLY A 281 14.55 17.69 20.36
N LYS A 282 15.81 17.33 20.10
CA LYS A 282 16.75 18.21 19.41
C LYS A 282 16.49 18.27 17.89
N TRP A 283 15.94 17.21 17.32
CA TRP A 283 15.78 17.03 15.89
C TRP A 283 14.33 16.76 15.49
N ILE A 284 14.00 17.10 14.25
CA ILE A 284 12.85 16.56 13.52
C ILE A 284 13.40 15.90 12.26
N ALA A 285 12.98 14.68 11.96
CA ALA A 285 13.30 14.02 10.70
C ALA A 285 12.03 13.78 9.87
N TRP A 286 12.16 13.72 8.56
CA TRP A 286 11.04 13.45 7.63
C TRP A 286 11.55 12.88 6.31
N ARG A 287 10.61 12.45 5.46
CA ARG A 287 10.90 12.08 4.07
C ARG A 287 10.63 13.27 3.15
N MET A 288 11.53 13.53 2.20
CA MET A 288 11.48 14.67 1.29
C MET A 288 11.58 14.22 -0.18
N GLN A 289 10.67 14.73 -1.00
CA GLN A 289 10.78 14.82 -2.46
C GLN A 289 11.17 16.24 -2.85
N THR A 290 11.82 16.40 -3.99
CA THR A 290 12.44 17.65 -4.46
C THR A 290 11.80 18.24 -5.71
N ARG A 291 11.08 17.43 -6.48
CA ARG A 291 10.49 17.82 -7.77
C ARG A 291 9.00 18.10 -7.61
N SER A 292 8.63 19.37 -7.82
CA SER A 292 7.23 19.81 -7.82
C SER A 292 6.42 19.11 -8.90
N GLY A 293 5.19 18.71 -8.56
CA GLY A 293 4.27 18.05 -9.47
C GLY A 293 4.63 16.60 -9.81
N TYR A 294 5.71 16.04 -9.25
CA TYR A 294 6.10 14.65 -9.49
C TYR A 294 5.96 13.78 -8.25
N GLU A 295 4.81 13.10 -8.15
CA GLU A 295 4.50 12.21 -7.01
C GLU A 295 5.47 11.03 -6.87
N SER A 296 6.13 10.65 -7.96
CA SER A 296 7.05 9.52 -8.00
C SER A 296 8.52 9.93 -7.85
N ASP A 297 8.79 11.19 -7.48
CA ASP A 297 10.15 11.61 -7.14
C ASP A 297 10.72 10.75 -6.00
N ARG A 298 12.05 10.61 -5.97
CA ARG A 298 12.74 9.80 -4.98
C ARG A 298 12.58 10.41 -3.59
N TRP A 299 11.99 9.64 -2.68
CA TRP A 299 11.92 9.96 -1.26
C TRP A 299 13.30 9.88 -0.60
N ARG A 300 13.74 10.99 -0.01
CA ARG A 300 15.00 11.13 0.75
C ARG A 300 14.72 11.27 2.23
N LEU A 301 15.60 10.81 3.10
CA LEU A 301 15.54 11.05 4.53
C LEU A 301 16.25 12.37 4.87
N VAL A 302 15.59 13.21 5.66
CA VAL A 302 16.10 14.52 6.09
C VAL A 302 16.08 14.60 7.61
N ALA A 303 17.05 15.33 8.20
CA ALA A 303 17.07 15.70 9.60
C ALA A 303 17.26 17.22 9.77
N TYR A 304 16.45 17.82 10.63
CA TYR A 304 16.42 19.24 10.97
C TYR A 304 16.80 19.46 12.42
N GLU A 305 17.83 20.26 12.66
CA GLU A 305 18.22 20.70 14.01
C GLU A 305 17.36 21.88 14.44
N ARG A 306 16.52 21.71 15.46
CA ARG A 306 15.49 22.70 15.83
C ARG A 306 16.07 24.02 16.34
N GLU A 307 17.21 23.96 17.03
CA GLU A 307 17.85 25.14 17.64
C GLU A 307 18.47 26.06 16.57
N THR A 308 19.18 25.48 15.60
CA THR A 308 19.93 26.23 14.58
C THR A 308 19.14 26.45 13.30
N GLY A 309 18.10 25.65 13.07
CA GLY A 309 17.35 25.61 11.82
C GLY A 309 18.07 24.85 10.69
N ARG A 310 19.17 24.16 10.98
CA ARG A 310 19.98 23.47 9.97
C ARG A 310 19.27 22.22 9.44
N ILE A 311 19.16 22.10 8.13
CA ILE A 311 18.64 20.93 7.41
C ILE A 311 19.79 20.10 6.85
N ASN A 312 19.78 18.79 7.10
CA ASN A 312 20.71 17.81 6.55
C ASN A 312 19.94 16.74 5.76
N VAL A 313 20.19 16.61 4.46
CA VAL A 313 19.65 15.53 3.63
C VAL A 313 20.56 14.31 3.77
N LEU A 314 20.11 13.30 4.50
CA LEU A 314 20.94 12.17 4.94
C LEU A 314 21.19 11.15 3.83
N THR A 315 20.29 11.03 2.87
CA THR A 315 20.31 9.98 1.85
C THR A 315 20.37 10.53 0.42
N GLU A 316 20.97 11.70 0.21
CA GLU A 316 21.05 12.30 -1.13
C GLU A 316 21.82 11.42 -2.13
N SER A 317 22.85 10.73 -1.66
CA SER A 317 23.66 9.81 -2.48
C SER A 317 23.03 8.42 -2.66
N LEU A 318 21.95 8.10 -1.94
CA LEU A 318 21.27 6.83 -2.06
C LEU A 318 20.28 6.90 -3.22
N ASP A 319 20.59 6.22 -4.32
CA ASP A 319 19.70 6.11 -5.48
C ASP A 319 18.57 5.09 -5.27
N ARG A 320 17.88 5.17 -4.12
CA ARG A 320 16.74 4.33 -3.75
C ARG A 320 15.73 5.12 -2.91
N HIS A 321 14.48 4.64 -2.92
CA HIS A 321 13.39 5.27 -2.18
C HIS A 321 13.48 4.91 -0.70
N VAL A 322 13.50 5.92 0.18
CA VAL A 322 13.23 5.73 1.60
C VAL A 322 11.73 5.58 1.80
N THR A 323 11.28 4.46 2.35
CA THR A 323 9.84 4.17 2.49
C THR A 323 9.30 4.47 3.89
N GLY A 324 10.04 4.14 4.94
CA GLY A 324 9.68 4.40 6.34
C GLY A 324 10.94 4.65 7.19
N PHE A 325 10.79 5.22 8.38
CA PHE A 325 11.92 5.45 9.30
C PHE A 325 11.49 5.62 10.76
N THR A 326 12.44 5.47 11.67
CA THR A 326 12.24 5.64 13.11
C THR A 326 13.55 6.07 13.80
N TRP A 327 13.44 6.83 14.89
CA TRP A 327 14.58 7.26 15.67
C TRP A 327 15.11 6.15 16.57
N HIS A 328 16.43 5.99 16.63
CA HIS A 328 17.04 5.25 17.73
C HIS A 328 16.84 6.04 19.04
N PRO A 329 16.58 5.38 20.20
CA PRO A 329 16.31 6.04 21.48
C PRO A 329 17.40 7.02 21.97
N GLU A 330 18.62 6.91 21.45
CA GLU A 330 19.75 7.78 21.79
C GLU A 330 19.80 9.09 21.01
N SER A 331 18.89 9.31 20.04
CA SER A 331 18.79 10.52 19.21
C SER A 331 19.99 10.82 18.28
N LYS A 332 20.93 9.87 18.12
CA LYS A 332 22.11 10.03 17.24
C LYS A 332 22.02 9.29 15.92
N ARG A 333 21.03 8.39 15.77
CA ARG A 333 20.87 7.50 14.62
C ARG A 333 19.40 7.34 14.26
N ILE A 334 19.15 7.08 12.98
CA ILE A 334 17.83 6.81 12.42
C ILE A 334 17.91 5.46 11.69
N ALA A 335 16.95 4.58 11.96
CA ALA A 335 16.72 3.40 11.13
C ALA A 335 15.67 3.72 10.08
N PHE A 336 15.85 3.25 8.86
CA PHE A 336 14.96 3.53 7.74
C PHE A 336 14.91 2.36 6.76
N THR A 337 13.79 2.20 6.07
CA THR A 337 13.58 1.16 5.08
C THR A 337 13.84 1.68 3.68
N VAL A 338 14.39 0.80 2.84
CA VAL A 338 14.75 1.12 1.45
C VAL A 338 14.22 0.03 0.53
N GLU A 339 13.50 0.44 -0.50
CA GLU A 339 13.11 -0.44 -1.59
C GLU A 339 14.29 -0.66 -2.56
N ASP A 340 14.65 -1.91 -2.83
CA ASP A 340 15.68 -2.30 -3.79
C ASP A 340 15.31 -3.63 -4.48
N ARG A 341 15.08 -3.56 -5.80
CA ARG A 341 14.78 -4.71 -6.67
C ARG A 341 13.71 -5.66 -6.11
N GLY A 342 12.57 -5.11 -5.70
CA GLY A 342 11.44 -5.85 -5.16
C GLY A 342 11.61 -6.37 -3.73
N ARG A 343 12.65 -5.93 -3.01
CA ARG A 343 12.80 -6.16 -1.56
C ARG A 343 12.69 -4.82 -0.82
N GLN A 344 12.39 -4.88 0.46
CA GLN A 344 12.48 -3.72 1.35
C GLN A 344 13.18 -4.11 2.64
N ASN A 345 14.35 -3.53 2.91
CA ASN A 345 15.18 -3.84 4.07
C ASN A 345 15.45 -2.59 4.92
N ALA A 346 15.68 -2.78 6.22
CA ALA A 346 16.03 -1.73 7.16
C ALA A 346 17.54 -1.48 7.21
N LEU A 347 17.92 -0.22 7.06
CA LEU A 347 19.26 0.32 7.23
C LEU A 347 19.31 1.29 8.42
N MET A 348 20.50 1.63 8.88
CA MET A 348 20.76 2.61 9.93
C MET A 348 21.76 3.66 9.43
N ILE A 349 21.53 4.94 9.75
CA ILE A 349 22.44 6.05 9.46
C ILE A 349 22.57 6.97 10.70
N ALA A 350 23.70 7.67 10.82
CA ALA A 350 23.86 8.72 11.83
C ALA A 350 23.06 9.97 11.45
N VAL A 351 22.54 10.70 12.45
CA VAL A 351 21.78 11.96 12.23
C VAL A 351 22.63 13.05 11.58
N THR A 352 23.96 12.95 11.69
CA THR A 352 24.93 13.84 11.03
C THR A 352 25.28 13.41 9.61
N GLY A 353 24.67 12.33 9.09
CA GLY A 353 25.01 11.71 7.81
C GLY A 353 26.20 10.75 7.89
N GLY A 354 26.61 10.22 6.74
CA GLY A 354 27.71 9.27 6.60
C GLY A 354 27.27 7.93 5.99
N GLY A 355 28.05 6.88 6.23
CA GLY A 355 27.75 5.53 5.73
C GLY A 355 26.53 4.90 6.41
N THR A 356 25.88 3.99 5.69
CA THR A 356 24.75 3.20 6.20
C THR A 356 25.19 1.81 6.66
N ARG A 357 24.44 1.21 7.57
CA ARG A 357 24.59 -0.19 7.99
C ARG A 357 23.26 -0.93 7.89
N SER A 358 23.26 -2.12 7.32
CA SER A 358 22.05 -2.97 7.31
C SER A 358 21.69 -3.49 8.71
N ILE A 359 20.40 -3.49 9.01
CA ILE A 359 19.82 -4.13 10.20
C ILE A 359 19.15 -5.45 9.79
N THR A 360 18.33 -5.42 8.73
CA THR A 360 17.72 -6.61 8.14
C THR A 360 18.36 -6.94 6.80
N GLN A 361 18.24 -8.21 6.41
CA GLN A 361 18.74 -8.74 5.14
C GLN A 361 17.80 -9.86 4.66
N GLY A 362 17.89 -10.19 3.37
CA GLY A 362 17.15 -11.29 2.76
C GLY A 362 16.10 -10.83 1.76
N SER A 363 15.38 -11.82 1.23
CA SER A 363 14.26 -11.63 0.30
C SER A 363 12.97 -11.41 1.08
N VAL A 364 12.85 -10.22 1.66
CA VAL A 364 11.71 -9.81 2.49
C VAL A 364 11.34 -8.37 2.17
N HIS A 365 10.15 -7.98 2.60
CA HIS A 365 9.73 -6.60 2.69
C HIS A 365 9.42 -6.26 4.15
N VAL A 366 10.19 -5.33 4.72
CA VAL A 366 10.14 -4.92 6.13
C VAL A 366 9.65 -3.49 6.25
N ASP A 367 8.74 -3.19 7.20
CA ASP A 367 8.27 -1.83 7.52
C ASP A 367 7.90 -1.67 9.02
N ASP A 368 7.23 -0.58 9.40
CA ASP A 368 6.72 -0.31 10.76
C ASP A 368 7.80 -0.37 11.87
N LEU A 369 9.01 0.11 11.55
CA LEU A 369 10.19 0.03 12.42
C LEU A 369 9.99 0.71 13.79
N GLN A 370 10.24 0.00 14.88
CA GLN A 370 10.10 0.49 16.25
C GLN A 370 11.18 -0.07 17.19
N PHE A 371 11.90 0.78 17.91
CA PHE A 371 12.91 0.35 18.88
C PHE A 371 12.34 0.18 20.28
N THR A 372 12.84 -0.81 21.03
CA THR A 372 12.73 -0.80 22.49
C THR A 372 13.49 0.40 23.06
N SER A 373 13.09 0.91 24.23
CA SER A 373 13.71 2.09 24.87
C SER A 373 15.21 1.94 25.13
N ASP A 374 15.72 0.72 25.32
CA ASP A 374 17.15 0.44 25.45
C ASP A 374 17.92 0.42 24.11
N GLY A 375 17.22 0.54 22.98
CA GLY A 375 17.76 0.55 21.62
C GLY A 375 18.31 -0.80 21.14
N LYS A 376 18.15 -1.89 21.91
CA LYS A 376 18.78 -3.18 21.59
C LYS A 376 17.93 -4.07 20.69
N THR A 377 16.61 -3.87 20.69
CA THR A 377 15.67 -4.66 19.89
C THR A 377 14.92 -3.75 18.93
N LEU A 378 14.82 -4.19 17.68
CA LEU A 378 13.97 -3.60 16.66
C LEU A 378 12.76 -4.52 16.43
N VAL A 379 11.56 -3.97 16.55
CA VAL A 379 10.28 -4.58 16.15
C VAL A 379 9.86 -4.00 14.82
N TYR A 380 9.30 -4.83 13.94
CA TYR A 380 8.90 -4.42 12.59
C TYR A 380 7.86 -5.39 12.01
N THR A 381 7.19 -4.99 10.94
CA THR A 381 6.38 -5.90 10.11
C THR A 381 7.24 -6.52 9.01
N GLU A 382 7.00 -7.78 8.69
CA GLU A 382 7.66 -8.49 7.58
C GLU A 382 6.62 -9.20 6.72
N VAL A 383 6.80 -9.13 5.40
CA VAL A 383 5.99 -9.83 4.39
C VAL A 383 6.90 -10.44 3.32
N THR A 384 6.42 -11.50 2.66
CA THR A 384 7.10 -12.14 1.51
C THR A 384 6.11 -12.44 0.39
N GLY A 385 6.59 -12.88 -0.77
CA GLY A 385 5.74 -13.36 -1.87
C GLY A 385 4.90 -14.60 -1.55
N SER A 386 5.12 -15.23 -0.39
CA SER A 386 4.44 -16.47 0.03
C SER A 386 3.87 -16.42 1.45
N SER A 387 3.92 -15.28 2.12
CA SER A 387 3.35 -15.13 3.47
C SER A 387 2.88 -13.69 3.69
N PRO A 388 1.64 -13.49 4.18
CA PRO A 388 1.14 -12.17 4.53
C PRO A 388 1.92 -11.58 5.70
N THR A 389 1.69 -10.29 5.95
CA THR A 389 2.33 -9.55 7.04
C THR A 389 2.21 -10.28 8.38
N GLU A 390 3.35 -10.42 9.06
CA GLU A 390 3.45 -10.79 10.48
C GLU A 390 4.43 -9.82 11.17
N ILE A 391 4.41 -9.76 12.50
CA ILE A 391 5.28 -8.90 13.29
C ILE A 391 6.49 -9.71 13.74
N TYR A 392 7.68 -9.15 13.58
CA TYR A 392 8.96 -9.74 13.97
C TYR A 392 9.73 -8.83 14.92
N ARG A 393 10.72 -9.41 15.59
CA ARG A 393 11.79 -8.68 16.25
C ARG A 393 13.16 -9.18 15.82
N ALA A 394 14.14 -8.31 15.85
CA ALA A 394 15.56 -8.64 15.70
C ALA A 394 16.42 -7.77 16.61
N ALA A 395 17.68 -8.15 16.84
CA ALA A 395 18.63 -7.27 17.49
C ALA A 395 18.94 -6.06 16.59
N SER A 396 19.07 -4.87 17.17
CA SER A 396 19.39 -3.64 16.42
C SER A 396 20.78 -3.64 15.77
N ALA A 397 21.67 -4.49 16.29
CA ALA A 397 22.97 -4.79 15.70
C ALA A 397 22.88 -5.70 14.44
N GLY A 398 21.70 -6.23 14.14
CA GLY A 398 21.47 -7.28 13.14
C GLY A 398 21.45 -8.66 13.77
N GLY A 399 20.85 -9.63 13.08
CA GLY A 399 20.72 -11.01 13.56
C GLY A 399 19.52 -11.73 12.95
N ALA A 400 19.32 -12.99 13.33
CA ALA A 400 18.18 -13.76 12.87
C ALA A 400 16.87 -13.19 13.44
N PRO A 401 15.84 -12.97 12.62
CA PRO A 401 14.57 -12.46 13.08
C PRO A 401 13.78 -13.53 13.85
N LEU A 402 13.00 -13.09 14.82
CA LEU A 402 12.08 -13.93 15.59
C LEU A 402 10.65 -13.40 15.42
N PRO A 403 9.69 -14.23 14.95
CA PRO A 403 8.31 -13.80 14.83
C PRO A 403 7.68 -13.60 16.21
N LEU A 404 6.96 -12.49 16.36
CA LEU A 404 6.09 -12.18 17.50
C LEU A 404 4.67 -12.65 17.23
N THR A 405 4.24 -12.66 15.97
CA THR A 405 2.95 -13.20 15.55
C THR A 405 3.13 -14.32 14.55
N ARG A 406 2.19 -15.26 14.59
CA ARG A 406 2.13 -16.47 13.75
C ARG A 406 0.68 -16.72 13.33
N ALA A 407 -0.03 -15.64 12.94
CA ALA A 407 -1.48 -15.67 12.78
C ALA A 407 -1.93 -16.68 11.71
N ASN A 408 -1.07 -16.96 10.73
CA ASN A 408 -1.37 -17.81 9.59
C ASN A 408 -0.42 -19.02 9.42
N GLU A 409 0.51 -19.28 10.35
CA GLU A 409 1.59 -20.25 10.16
C GLU A 409 1.08 -21.67 9.82
N ASP A 410 0.18 -22.22 10.64
CA ASP A 410 -0.37 -23.56 10.42
C ASP A 410 -1.17 -23.65 9.11
N PHE A 411 -1.93 -22.60 8.80
CA PHE A 411 -2.71 -22.52 7.56
C PHE A 411 -1.78 -22.53 6.34
N LEU A 412 -0.74 -21.71 6.33
CA LEU A 412 0.20 -21.64 5.19
C LEU A 412 1.00 -22.96 5.08
N ALA A 413 1.36 -23.60 6.20
CA ALA A 413 2.07 -24.86 6.21
C ALA A 413 1.28 -26.01 5.52
N SER A 414 -0.05 -26.00 5.64
CA SER A 414 -0.92 -27.00 5.00
C SER A 414 -1.18 -26.75 3.50
N HIS A 415 -0.71 -25.63 2.95
CA HIS A 415 -0.90 -25.26 1.53
C HIS A 415 0.41 -25.37 0.73
N ASP A 416 0.30 -25.60 -0.58
CA ASP A 416 1.45 -25.69 -1.50
C ASP A 416 1.80 -24.32 -2.11
N LEU A 417 2.19 -23.38 -1.24
CA LEU A 417 2.71 -22.09 -1.66
C LEU A 417 4.14 -22.22 -2.16
N ARG A 418 4.48 -21.45 -3.20
CA ARG A 418 5.79 -21.49 -3.86
C ARG A 418 6.57 -20.22 -3.54
N LYS A 419 7.90 -20.32 -3.46
CA LYS A 419 8.75 -19.12 -3.36
C LYS A 419 8.85 -18.45 -4.73
N LEU A 420 9.00 -17.14 -4.74
CA LEU A 420 9.31 -16.42 -5.97
C LEU A 420 10.71 -16.81 -6.45
N GLU A 421 10.80 -17.16 -7.73
CA GLU A 421 12.05 -17.24 -8.47
C GLU A 421 12.25 -15.92 -9.22
N GLU A 422 13.45 -15.65 -9.70
CA GLU A 422 13.75 -14.41 -10.42
C GLU A 422 14.69 -14.63 -11.59
N PHE A 423 14.57 -13.76 -12.58
CA PHE A 423 15.50 -13.68 -13.70
C PHE A 423 15.57 -12.23 -14.20
N THR A 424 16.49 -11.99 -15.13
CA THR A 424 16.62 -10.69 -15.80
C THR A 424 16.56 -10.90 -17.30
N ALA A 425 15.79 -10.06 -17.99
CA ALA A 425 15.77 -9.97 -19.44
C ALA A 425 16.42 -8.65 -19.89
N THR A 426 17.09 -8.67 -21.05
CA THR A 426 17.62 -7.45 -21.67
C THR A 426 16.50 -6.77 -22.45
N GLY A 427 16.02 -5.64 -21.94
CA GLY A 427 15.01 -4.79 -22.56
C GLY A 427 15.59 -3.78 -23.56
N ALA A 428 14.81 -2.74 -23.89
CA ALA A 428 15.24 -1.74 -24.85
C ALA A 428 16.48 -0.96 -24.34
N ASP A 429 17.34 -0.55 -25.27
CA ASP A 429 18.63 0.11 -24.99
C ASP A 429 19.57 -0.68 -24.05
N GLY A 430 19.38 -2.01 -23.93
CA GLY A 430 20.20 -2.86 -23.07
C GLY A 430 19.83 -2.82 -21.59
N ALA A 431 18.69 -2.22 -21.24
CA ALA A 431 18.19 -2.16 -19.87
C ALA A 431 18.02 -3.56 -19.27
N GLN A 432 18.34 -3.71 -17.98
CA GLN A 432 18.23 -4.98 -17.27
C GLN A 432 16.88 -5.04 -16.55
N VAL A 433 15.92 -5.72 -17.16
CA VAL A 433 14.54 -5.84 -16.67
C VAL A 433 14.47 -7.02 -15.71
N HIS A 434 14.50 -6.72 -14.41
CA HIS A 434 14.31 -7.72 -13.36
C HIS A 434 12.86 -8.20 -13.34
N THR A 435 12.67 -9.50 -13.12
CA THR A 435 11.35 -10.14 -13.19
C THR A 435 11.26 -11.24 -12.16
N PHE A 436 10.16 -11.29 -11.42
CA PHE A 436 9.82 -12.46 -10.61
C PHE A 436 9.02 -13.48 -11.44
N LEU A 437 9.19 -14.75 -11.10
CA LEU A 437 8.51 -15.88 -11.71
C LEU A 437 8.02 -16.82 -10.61
N LEU A 438 6.79 -17.30 -10.76
CA LEU A 438 6.20 -18.28 -9.85
C LEU A 438 5.72 -19.49 -10.64
N LYS A 439 6.30 -20.66 -10.34
CA LYS A 439 5.88 -21.93 -10.91
C LYS A 439 4.62 -22.44 -10.20
N PRO A 440 3.75 -23.20 -10.88
CA PRO A 440 2.57 -23.79 -10.25
C PRO A 440 2.95 -24.82 -9.16
N PRO A 441 2.05 -25.08 -8.20
CA PRO A 441 2.13 -26.25 -7.30
C PRO A 441 2.38 -27.55 -8.05
N ALA A 442 3.08 -28.50 -7.41
CA ALA A 442 3.46 -29.79 -8.03
C ALA A 442 4.12 -29.68 -9.44
N PHE A 443 4.89 -28.60 -9.69
CA PHE A 443 5.57 -28.36 -10.95
C PHE A 443 6.42 -29.56 -11.42
N ASN A 444 6.30 -29.86 -12.71
CA ASN A 444 7.03 -30.89 -13.44
C ASN A 444 7.63 -30.26 -14.70
N ASP A 445 8.96 -30.26 -14.80
CA ASP A 445 9.75 -29.67 -15.88
C ASP A 445 9.59 -30.37 -17.24
N LYS A 446 8.98 -31.56 -17.27
CA LYS A 446 8.65 -32.31 -18.49
C LYS A 446 7.29 -31.94 -19.09
N LYS A 447 6.52 -31.07 -18.43
CA LYS A 447 5.24 -30.55 -18.94
C LYS A 447 5.43 -29.13 -19.45
N GLN A 448 4.61 -28.75 -20.44
CA GLN A 448 4.45 -27.36 -20.83
C GLN A 448 3.26 -26.72 -20.12
N TYR A 449 3.44 -25.52 -19.58
CA TYR A 449 2.44 -24.77 -18.83
C TYR A 449 1.97 -23.54 -19.60
N PRO A 450 0.70 -23.13 -19.44
CA PRO A 450 0.27 -21.81 -19.88
C PRO A 450 0.95 -20.75 -19.00
N VAL A 451 1.05 -19.53 -19.51
CA VAL A 451 1.72 -18.43 -18.82
C VAL A 451 0.74 -17.31 -18.52
N MET A 452 0.82 -16.76 -17.31
CA MET A 452 0.07 -15.58 -16.90
C MET A 452 1.03 -14.43 -16.58
N PHE A 453 1.07 -13.42 -17.43
CA PHE A 453 1.76 -12.16 -17.15
C PHE A 453 0.86 -11.28 -16.28
N LEU A 454 1.32 -10.91 -15.09
CA LEU A 454 0.68 -9.87 -14.29
C LEU A 454 1.51 -8.59 -14.38
N ILE A 455 0.98 -7.57 -15.03
CA ILE A 455 1.63 -6.28 -15.21
C ILE A 455 1.13 -5.35 -14.09
N HIS A 456 2.04 -4.84 -13.26
CA HIS A 456 1.65 -4.03 -12.11
C HIS A 456 1.10 -2.65 -12.52
N GLY A 457 0.27 -2.08 -11.64
CA GLY A 457 -0.14 -0.67 -11.71
C GLY A 457 0.97 0.27 -11.23
N GLY A 458 0.72 1.57 -11.33
CA GLY A 458 1.73 2.62 -11.16
C GLY A 458 1.54 3.65 -12.27
N PRO A 459 2.55 3.95 -13.11
CA PRO A 459 3.63 3.03 -13.46
C PRO A 459 4.77 2.95 -12.46
N GLN A 460 4.92 3.93 -11.56
CA GLN A 460 5.96 3.91 -10.53
C GLN A 460 5.54 3.10 -9.29
N GLY A 461 5.57 1.78 -9.47
CA GLY A 461 5.54 0.78 -8.41
C GLY A 461 6.41 -0.41 -8.84
N ALA A 462 6.36 -1.53 -8.11
CA ALA A 462 7.06 -2.75 -8.52
C ALA A 462 6.39 -3.99 -7.94
N TRP A 463 6.55 -5.13 -8.63
CA TRP A 463 6.44 -6.43 -8.01
C TRP A 463 7.63 -6.70 -7.09
N GLY A 464 7.39 -7.47 -6.04
CA GLY A 464 8.38 -7.74 -5.00
C GLY A 464 8.01 -8.91 -4.12
N GLU A 465 8.81 -9.11 -3.07
CA GLU A 465 8.53 -9.98 -1.93
C GLU A 465 7.39 -9.39 -1.09
N THR A 466 6.19 -9.32 -1.66
CA THR A 466 4.98 -8.77 -1.05
C THR A 466 3.80 -9.72 -1.22
N PHE A 467 2.79 -9.60 -0.35
CA PHE A 467 1.61 -10.46 -0.37
C PHE A 467 0.34 -9.64 -0.68
N SER A 468 -0.12 -9.72 -1.92
CA SER A 468 -1.33 -9.01 -2.35
C SER A 468 -2.59 -9.83 -2.08
N PHE A 469 -3.63 -9.23 -1.50
CA PHE A 469 -4.97 -9.82 -1.42
C PHE A 469 -5.85 -9.52 -2.64
N ARG A 470 -5.34 -8.75 -3.61
CA ARG A 470 -6.06 -8.31 -4.81
C ARG A 470 -5.53 -8.97 -6.09
N TRP A 471 -4.20 -9.05 -6.19
CA TRP A 471 -3.46 -9.57 -7.34
C TRP A 471 -2.40 -10.56 -6.86
N ASN A 472 -2.84 -11.64 -6.20
CA ASN A 472 -1.95 -12.64 -5.63
C ASN A 472 -1.43 -13.64 -6.67
N PRO A 473 -0.11 -13.70 -6.94
CA PRO A 473 0.47 -14.65 -7.90
C PRO A 473 0.24 -16.12 -7.53
N GLN A 474 0.14 -16.45 -6.23
CA GLN A 474 -0.04 -17.83 -5.76
C GLN A 474 -1.38 -18.42 -6.21
N VAL A 475 -2.42 -17.59 -6.31
CA VAL A 475 -3.76 -18.02 -6.78
C VAL A 475 -3.70 -18.41 -8.26
N PHE A 476 -3.04 -17.60 -9.09
CA PHE A 476 -2.87 -17.89 -10.52
C PHE A 476 -1.93 -19.09 -10.75
N ALA A 477 -0.86 -19.21 -9.96
CA ALA A 477 0.01 -20.39 -10.00
C ALA A 477 -0.74 -21.66 -9.60
N THR A 478 -1.60 -21.59 -8.57
CA THR A 478 -2.48 -22.69 -8.16
C THR A 478 -3.46 -23.12 -9.27
N ALA A 479 -3.90 -22.18 -10.10
CA ALA A 479 -4.72 -22.47 -11.28
C ALA A 479 -3.93 -23.11 -12.45
N GLY A 480 -2.63 -23.38 -12.27
CA GLY A 480 -1.81 -24.14 -13.23
C GLY A 480 -0.96 -23.28 -14.17
N PHE A 481 -0.90 -21.97 -13.95
CA PHE A 481 -0.07 -21.07 -14.75
C PHE A 481 1.36 -20.98 -14.21
N VAL A 482 2.33 -20.81 -15.10
CA VAL A 482 3.58 -20.13 -14.76
C VAL A 482 3.28 -18.63 -14.72
N VAL A 483 3.45 -18.00 -13.57
CA VAL A 483 3.11 -16.58 -13.38
C VAL A 483 4.38 -15.75 -13.52
N VAL A 484 4.31 -14.67 -14.31
CA VAL A 484 5.43 -13.78 -14.61
C VAL A 484 5.09 -12.36 -14.16
N LEU A 485 6.00 -11.76 -13.42
CA LEU A 485 5.84 -10.50 -12.69
C LEU A 485 6.98 -9.54 -13.10
N PRO A 486 6.90 -8.95 -14.31
CA PRO A 486 7.96 -8.07 -14.81
C PRO A 486 7.98 -6.73 -14.06
N ASN A 487 9.17 -6.20 -13.82
CA ASN A 487 9.39 -4.83 -13.36
C ASN A 487 10.05 -4.02 -14.50
N PRO A 488 9.28 -3.58 -15.51
CA PRO A 488 9.79 -2.79 -16.63
C PRO A 488 10.23 -1.39 -16.17
N ARG A 489 10.91 -0.64 -17.04
CA ARG A 489 11.18 0.79 -16.79
C ARG A 489 9.91 1.53 -16.35
N GLY A 490 10.10 2.50 -15.47
CA GLY A 490 9.04 3.07 -14.63
C GLY A 490 9.02 2.49 -13.22
N SER A 491 9.46 1.24 -13.04
CA SER A 491 9.37 0.61 -11.71
C SER A 491 10.26 1.29 -10.66
N THR A 492 9.80 1.27 -9.41
CA THR A 492 10.57 1.75 -8.24
C THR A 492 11.56 0.69 -7.75
N GLY A 493 12.56 1.10 -6.95
CA GLY A 493 13.59 0.19 -6.43
C GLY A 493 14.75 -0.15 -7.39
N TYR A 494 14.79 0.47 -8.59
CA TYR A 494 15.86 0.28 -9.60
C TYR A 494 16.70 1.54 -9.87
N GLY A 495 16.42 2.65 -9.17
CA GLY A 495 17.11 3.94 -9.29
C GLY A 495 16.30 4.97 -10.08
N SER A 496 16.47 6.25 -9.77
CA SER A 496 15.63 7.33 -10.32
C SER A 496 15.63 7.36 -11.85
N LYS A 497 16.77 7.05 -12.49
CA LYS A 497 16.85 6.99 -13.96
C LYS A 497 15.90 5.94 -14.55
N PHE A 498 15.87 4.74 -13.96
CA PHE A 498 15.02 3.65 -14.45
C PHE A 498 13.53 3.99 -14.29
N THR A 499 13.18 4.68 -13.21
CA THR A 499 11.84 5.19 -12.91
C THR A 499 11.42 6.33 -13.85
N ASP A 500 12.33 7.26 -14.17
CA ASP A 500 12.00 8.46 -14.97
C ASP A 500 11.99 8.23 -16.48
N GLU A 501 12.59 7.14 -16.96
CA GLU A 501 12.72 6.86 -18.41
C GLU A 501 11.39 6.62 -19.13
N ILE A 502 10.27 6.51 -18.41
CA ILE A 502 8.93 6.40 -18.97
C ILE A 502 8.20 7.73 -19.14
N ASN A 503 8.73 8.83 -18.61
CA ASN A 503 8.04 10.11 -18.68
C ASN A 503 7.97 10.59 -20.14
N GLY A 504 6.78 10.69 -20.69
CA GLY A 504 6.52 10.97 -22.10
C GLY A 504 6.63 9.76 -23.02
N ASP A 505 6.71 8.53 -22.47
CA ASP A 505 7.03 7.30 -23.20
C ASP A 505 6.28 6.05 -22.67
N TRP A 506 5.06 6.20 -22.14
CA TRP A 506 4.32 5.10 -21.50
C TRP A 506 4.15 3.84 -22.35
N GLY A 507 3.97 3.98 -23.67
CA GLY A 507 3.83 2.88 -24.62
C GLY A 507 5.14 2.49 -25.35
N GLY A 508 6.26 3.13 -25.03
CA GLY A 508 7.55 2.90 -25.67
C GLY A 508 8.40 1.91 -24.91
N LYS A 509 9.44 2.40 -24.24
CA LYS A 509 10.46 1.60 -23.55
C LYS A 509 9.90 0.58 -22.55
N ALA A 510 8.87 0.97 -21.79
CA ALA A 510 8.24 0.05 -20.84
C ALA A 510 7.52 -1.12 -21.53
N TYR A 511 6.91 -0.88 -22.70
CA TYR A 511 6.29 -1.95 -23.50
C TYR A 511 7.36 -2.89 -24.07
N ASP A 512 8.45 -2.34 -24.62
CA ASP A 512 9.57 -3.13 -25.14
C ASP A 512 10.18 -4.03 -24.04
N ASP A 513 10.30 -3.51 -22.82
CA ASP A 513 10.76 -4.27 -21.66
C ASP A 513 9.82 -5.45 -21.34
N VAL A 514 8.50 -5.23 -21.31
CA VAL A 514 7.51 -6.29 -21.10
C VAL A 514 7.58 -7.35 -22.21
N MET A 515 7.73 -6.93 -23.47
CA MET A 515 7.83 -7.85 -24.60
C MET A 515 9.15 -8.62 -24.63
N ALA A 516 10.26 -8.03 -24.17
CA ALA A 516 11.54 -8.72 -24.00
C ALA A 516 11.47 -9.80 -22.92
N VAL A 517 10.74 -9.54 -21.81
CA VAL A 517 10.45 -10.57 -20.80
C VAL A 517 9.60 -11.68 -21.42
N ALA A 518 8.59 -11.35 -22.24
CA ALA A 518 7.81 -12.36 -22.96
C ALA A 518 8.66 -13.21 -23.92
N ASP A 519 9.62 -12.60 -24.63
CA ASP A 519 10.58 -13.32 -25.50
C ASP A 519 11.48 -14.27 -24.72
N TYR A 520 11.92 -13.86 -23.52
CA TYR A 520 12.71 -14.72 -22.64
C TYR A 520 11.88 -15.92 -22.16
N VAL A 521 10.68 -15.66 -21.65
CA VAL A 521 9.80 -16.68 -21.07
C VAL A 521 9.34 -17.69 -22.11
N ALA A 522 9.06 -17.26 -23.34
CA ALA A 522 8.65 -18.13 -24.45
C ALA A 522 9.71 -19.20 -24.81
N LYS A 523 10.97 -19.02 -24.41
CA LYS A 523 12.07 -19.95 -24.67
C LYS A 523 12.30 -20.95 -23.52
N LEU A 524 11.60 -20.80 -22.40
CA LEU A 524 11.73 -21.73 -21.28
C LEU A 524 11.15 -23.09 -21.68
N PRO A 525 11.85 -24.22 -21.39
CA PRO A 525 11.49 -25.53 -21.93
C PRO A 525 10.14 -26.06 -21.43
N TYR A 526 9.66 -25.54 -20.31
CA TYR A 526 8.39 -25.89 -19.67
C TYR A 526 7.28 -24.87 -19.96
N VAL A 527 7.51 -23.88 -20.82
CA VAL A 527 6.49 -22.90 -21.22
C VAL A 527 5.88 -23.32 -22.56
N ASP A 528 4.58 -23.11 -22.69
CA ASP A 528 3.89 -23.13 -23.98
C ASP A 528 3.69 -21.68 -24.48
N PRO A 529 4.44 -21.24 -25.51
CA PRO A 529 4.34 -19.87 -26.02
C PRO A 529 3.01 -19.59 -26.74
N ASP A 530 2.25 -20.62 -27.12
CA ASP A 530 0.93 -20.47 -27.71
C ASP A 530 -0.20 -20.36 -26.68
N ARG A 531 0.12 -20.42 -25.38
CA ARG A 531 -0.84 -20.32 -24.27
C ARG A 531 -0.44 -19.27 -23.25
N MET A 532 -0.13 -18.07 -23.74
CA MET A 532 0.21 -16.91 -22.91
C MET A 532 -1.00 -15.99 -22.74
N ALA A 533 -1.27 -15.55 -21.52
CA ALA A 533 -2.22 -14.49 -21.19
C ALA A 533 -1.51 -13.34 -20.48
N ALA A 534 -2.09 -12.14 -20.54
CA ALA A 534 -1.62 -10.98 -19.78
C ALA A 534 -2.78 -10.26 -19.09
N ALA A 535 -2.55 -9.80 -17.88
CA ALA A 535 -3.50 -9.07 -17.08
C ALA A 535 -2.83 -7.92 -16.34
N GLY A 536 -3.58 -6.85 -16.09
CA GLY A 536 -3.07 -5.72 -15.32
C GLY A 536 -4.16 -4.79 -14.84
N GLY A 537 -3.83 -4.07 -13.77
CA GLY A 537 -4.68 -3.05 -13.15
C GLY A 537 -4.11 -1.64 -13.37
N SER A 538 -4.94 -0.61 -13.52
CA SER A 538 -4.45 0.79 -13.61
C SER A 538 -3.50 0.98 -14.80
N TYR A 539 -2.27 1.47 -14.60
CA TYR A 539 -1.21 1.46 -15.62
C TYR A 539 -0.97 0.06 -16.23
N GLY A 540 -1.02 -1.01 -15.43
CA GLY A 540 -0.92 -2.38 -15.97
C GLY A 540 -2.08 -2.70 -16.91
N GLY A 541 -3.27 -2.17 -16.64
CA GLY A 541 -4.43 -2.25 -17.53
C GLY A 541 -4.23 -1.40 -18.80
N TYR A 542 -3.60 -0.23 -18.69
CA TYR A 542 -3.13 0.55 -19.84
C TYR A 542 -2.16 -0.26 -20.71
N MET A 543 -1.17 -0.92 -20.11
CA MET A 543 -0.21 -1.73 -20.86
C MET A 543 -0.89 -2.92 -21.55
N VAL A 544 -1.89 -3.55 -20.91
CA VAL A 544 -2.75 -4.55 -21.55
C VAL A 544 -3.51 -3.97 -22.73
N ASN A 545 -4.08 -2.77 -22.59
CA ASN A 545 -4.77 -2.07 -23.67
C ASN A 545 -3.81 -1.66 -24.80
N TRP A 546 -2.55 -1.36 -24.47
CA TRP A 546 -1.51 -1.06 -25.45
C TRP A 546 -1.10 -2.32 -26.23
N ILE A 547 -0.94 -3.46 -25.54
CA ILE A 547 -0.70 -4.77 -26.16
C ILE A 547 -1.78 -5.10 -27.21
N LEU A 548 -3.06 -4.79 -26.94
CA LEU A 548 -4.15 -5.00 -27.91
C LEU A 548 -3.89 -4.38 -29.28
N GLY A 549 -3.24 -3.20 -29.31
CA GLY A 549 -2.93 -2.47 -30.53
C GLY A 549 -1.64 -2.90 -31.23
N HIS A 550 -0.78 -3.66 -30.55
CA HIS A 550 0.63 -3.83 -30.93
C HIS A 550 1.12 -5.28 -30.95
N SER A 551 0.37 -6.24 -30.40
CA SER A 551 0.76 -7.66 -30.40
C SER A 551 -0.43 -8.62 -30.32
N THR A 552 -0.31 -9.74 -31.02
CA THR A 552 -1.25 -10.89 -30.95
C THR A 552 -0.62 -12.12 -30.29
N ARG A 553 0.52 -11.94 -29.60
CA ARG A 553 1.25 -13.02 -28.91
C ARG A 553 0.39 -13.66 -27.82
N PHE A 554 -0.24 -12.84 -27.00
CA PHE A 554 -1.13 -13.29 -25.93
C PHE A 554 -2.47 -13.74 -26.50
N LYS A 555 -3.04 -14.82 -25.96
CA LYS A 555 -4.32 -15.40 -26.39
C LYS A 555 -5.51 -14.90 -25.59
N ALA A 556 -5.27 -14.41 -24.38
CA ALA A 556 -6.27 -13.73 -23.56
C ALA A 556 -5.65 -12.52 -22.87
N LEU A 557 -6.45 -11.45 -22.78
CA LEU A 557 -6.11 -10.23 -22.08
C LEU A 557 -7.15 -9.91 -21.01
N VAL A 558 -6.71 -9.33 -19.89
CA VAL A 558 -7.56 -8.84 -18.81
C VAL A 558 -7.16 -7.41 -18.45
N SER A 559 -8.03 -6.46 -18.80
CA SER A 559 -7.86 -5.04 -18.47
C SER A 559 -8.75 -4.70 -17.28
N HIS A 560 -8.15 -4.43 -16.12
CA HIS A 560 -8.86 -4.01 -14.92
C HIS A 560 -8.58 -2.54 -14.62
N ALA A 561 -9.62 -1.71 -14.57
CA ALA A 561 -9.47 -0.27 -14.34
C ALA A 561 -8.33 0.34 -15.20
N GLY A 562 -8.23 -0.09 -16.46
CA GLY A 562 -7.11 0.23 -17.35
C GLY A 562 -7.36 1.51 -18.12
N VAL A 563 -6.33 2.37 -18.23
CA VAL A 563 -6.43 3.59 -19.04
C VAL A 563 -6.49 3.20 -20.53
N TYR A 564 -7.43 3.78 -21.26
CA TYR A 564 -7.71 3.45 -22.66
C TYR A 564 -7.60 4.67 -23.59
N ASP A 565 -8.20 5.80 -23.20
CA ASP A 565 -8.10 7.07 -23.90
C ASP A 565 -7.41 8.10 -23.00
N LEU A 566 -6.16 8.45 -23.32
CA LEU A 566 -5.35 9.33 -22.47
C LEU A 566 -5.93 10.75 -22.38
N ALA A 567 -6.54 11.27 -23.44
CA ALA A 567 -7.06 12.64 -23.45
C ALA A 567 -8.31 12.75 -22.55
N SER A 568 -9.24 11.79 -22.65
CA SER A 568 -10.38 11.65 -21.73
C SER A 568 -9.89 11.43 -20.30
N MET A 569 -8.89 10.55 -20.09
CA MET A 569 -8.30 10.31 -18.78
C MET A 569 -7.75 11.61 -18.15
N GLY A 570 -6.94 12.37 -18.88
CA GLY A 570 -6.35 13.61 -18.40
C GLY A 570 -7.35 14.74 -18.15
N GLY A 571 -8.57 14.64 -18.69
CA GLY A 571 -9.68 15.54 -18.38
C GLY A 571 -10.59 15.09 -17.23
N GLU A 572 -10.58 13.80 -16.89
CA GLU A 572 -11.54 13.23 -15.93
C GLU A 572 -10.90 12.74 -14.62
N THR A 573 -9.61 12.39 -14.62
CA THR A 573 -8.90 12.00 -13.38
C THR A 573 -8.77 13.19 -12.43
N GLU A 574 -8.56 12.89 -11.15
CA GLU A 574 -8.62 13.89 -10.08
C GLU A 574 -7.25 14.33 -9.56
N GLU A 575 -6.23 13.47 -9.70
CA GLU A 575 -4.83 13.82 -9.46
C GLU A 575 -4.19 14.24 -10.79
N LEU A 576 -4.13 15.54 -11.06
CA LEU A 576 -3.61 16.05 -12.34
C LEU A 576 -2.08 16.15 -12.35
N TRP A 577 -1.42 16.19 -11.19
CA TRP A 577 0.04 16.21 -11.11
C TRP A 577 0.68 15.01 -11.84
N PHE A 578 0.12 13.80 -11.70
CA PHE A 578 0.70 12.63 -12.35
C PHE A 578 0.54 12.70 -13.88
N THR A 579 -0.67 12.98 -14.40
CA THR A 579 -0.91 13.04 -15.85
C THR A 579 -0.11 14.15 -16.51
N THR A 580 -0.05 15.32 -15.88
CA THR A 580 0.71 16.46 -16.41
C THR A 580 2.21 16.18 -16.45
N TRP A 581 2.77 15.49 -15.44
CA TRP A 581 4.17 15.09 -15.46
C TRP A 581 4.48 14.03 -16.52
N GLU A 582 3.67 12.96 -16.56
CA GLU A 582 3.87 11.82 -17.45
C GLU A 582 3.67 12.18 -18.92
N PHE A 583 2.74 13.09 -19.23
CA PHE A 583 2.41 13.46 -20.60
C PHE A 583 2.86 14.87 -20.99
N LYS A 584 3.73 15.49 -20.17
CA LYS A 584 4.37 16.80 -20.45
C LYS A 584 3.37 17.95 -20.61
N GLY A 585 2.30 17.92 -19.84
CA GLY A 585 1.25 18.94 -19.81
C GLY A 585 -0.16 18.34 -19.79
N HIS A 586 -1.17 19.21 -19.83
CA HIS A 586 -2.56 18.79 -20.00
C HIS A 586 -2.85 18.34 -21.44
N PRO A 587 -3.95 17.62 -21.69
CA PRO A 587 -4.32 17.16 -23.05
C PRO A 587 -4.37 18.28 -24.10
N TRP A 588 -4.79 19.50 -23.73
CA TRP A 588 -4.85 20.66 -24.64
C TRP A 588 -3.51 21.40 -24.81
N GLN A 589 -2.49 21.05 -24.03
CA GLN A 589 -1.13 21.60 -24.13
C GLN A 589 -0.16 20.63 -24.82
N SER A 590 -0.39 19.32 -24.66
CA SER A 590 0.50 18.25 -25.12
C SER A 590 -0.24 17.22 -25.98
N ALA A 591 -1.15 17.68 -26.85
CA ALA A 591 -2.06 16.81 -27.60
C ALA A 591 -1.35 15.68 -28.36
N GLU A 592 -0.16 15.94 -28.93
CA GLU A 592 0.63 14.95 -29.67
C GLU A 592 1.09 13.79 -28.78
N VAL A 593 1.52 14.04 -27.54
CA VAL A 593 1.98 12.99 -26.61
C VAL A 593 0.79 12.14 -26.16
N TYR A 594 -0.33 12.77 -25.83
CA TYR A 594 -1.58 12.08 -25.47
C TYR A 594 -2.09 11.23 -26.63
N GLU A 595 -2.09 11.75 -27.86
CA GLU A 595 -2.54 11.01 -29.03
C GLU A 595 -1.61 9.84 -29.35
N LYS A 596 -0.29 10.07 -29.38
CA LYS A 596 0.71 9.04 -29.72
C LYS A 596 0.61 7.82 -28.83
N TRP A 597 0.39 8.01 -27.53
CA TRP A 597 0.43 6.93 -26.54
C TRP A 597 -0.96 6.42 -26.13
N SER A 598 -2.03 6.83 -26.80
CA SER A 598 -3.38 6.40 -26.42
C SER A 598 -3.78 5.08 -27.08
N PRO A 599 -4.09 4.01 -26.33
CA PRO A 599 -4.62 2.75 -26.88
C PRO A 599 -5.83 2.95 -27.80
N SER A 600 -6.67 3.96 -27.53
CA SER A 600 -7.83 4.33 -28.33
C SER A 600 -7.53 4.68 -29.80
N LYS A 601 -6.26 4.97 -30.14
CA LYS A 601 -5.82 5.28 -31.50
C LYS A 601 -5.43 4.04 -32.32
N HIS A 602 -5.42 2.86 -31.70
CA HIS A 602 -4.96 1.61 -32.32
C HIS A 602 -6.05 0.55 -32.46
N VAL A 603 -7.33 0.94 -32.35
CA VAL A 603 -8.50 0.05 -32.33
C VAL A 603 -8.56 -0.91 -33.53
N ALA A 604 -8.16 -0.46 -34.72
CA ALA A 604 -8.17 -1.29 -35.93
C ALA A 604 -7.33 -2.59 -35.80
N ASN A 605 -6.32 -2.56 -34.93
CA ASN A 605 -5.41 -3.68 -34.70
C ASN A 605 -5.93 -4.68 -33.67
N PHE A 606 -7.03 -4.39 -32.97
CA PHE A 606 -7.50 -5.26 -31.90
C PHE A 606 -7.99 -6.59 -32.47
N LYS A 607 -7.43 -7.69 -31.94
CA LYS A 607 -7.77 -9.08 -32.32
C LYS A 607 -7.86 -10.03 -31.12
N THR A 608 -7.16 -9.74 -30.03
CA THR A 608 -7.03 -10.64 -28.89
C THR A 608 -8.26 -10.60 -27.98
N PRO A 609 -8.85 -11.75 -27.61
CA PRO A 609 -9.93 -11.82 -26.65
C PRO A 609 -9.62 -11.07 -25.34
N THR A 610 -10.51 -10.16 -24.95
CA THR A 610 -10.29 -9.29 -23.77
C THR A 610 -11.45 -9.28 -22.78
N LEU A 611 -11.14 -9.50 -21.50
CA LEU A 611 -12.01 -9.22 -20.37
C LEU A 611 -11.72 -7.80 -19.86
N VAL A 612 -12.77 -7.00 -19.74
CA VAL A 612 -12.73 -5.64 -19.18
C VAL A 612 -13.42 -5.65 -17.82
N ILE A 613 -12.77 -5.13 -16.78
CA ILE A 613 -13.30 -5.09 -15.42
C ILE A 613 -13.18 -3.68 -14.84
N HIS A 614 -14.24 -3.13 -14.26
CA HIS A 614 -14.22 -1.77 -13.69
C HIS A 614 -15.18 -1.61 -12.49
N GLY A 615 -14.84 -0.75 -11.53
CA GLY A 615 -15.77 -0.27 -10.51
C GLY A 615 -16.41 1.06 -10.91
N GLU A 616 -17.71 1.26 -10.67
CA GLU A 616 -18.39 2.51 -11.06
C GLU A 616 -17.97 3.72 -10.22
N MET A 617 -17.44 3.49 -9.01
CA MET A 617 -16.93 4.55 -8.13
C MET A 617 -15.43 4.80 -8.34
N ASP A 618 -14.82 4.29 -9.42
CA ASP A 618 -13.42 4.57 -9.73
C ASP A 618 -13.27 6.00 -10.27
N TYR A 619 -12.73 6.90 -9.44
CA TYR A 619 -12.38 8.26 -9.85
C TYR A 619 -10.89 8.41 -10.17
N ARG A 620 -10.08 7.38 -9.89
CA ARG A 620 -8.66 7.34 -10.25
C ARG A 620 -8.50 7.10 -11.74
N VAL A 621 -9.02 5.98 -12.23
CA VAL A 621 -9.21 5.69 -13.65
C VAL A 621 -10.71 5.69 -13.92
N PRO A 622 -11.29 6.80 -14.40
CA PRO A 622 -12.73 6.94 -14.54
C PRO A 622 -13.38 5.77 -15.28
N TYR A 623 -14.50 5.27 -14.74
CA TYR A 623 -15.27 4.13 -15.27
C TYR A 623 -15.51 4.19 -16.80
N GLY A 624 -15.68 5.40 -17.35
CA GLY A 624 -15.82 5.62 -18.79
C GLY A 624 -14.70 4.99 -19.62
N GLN A 625 -13.47 4.88 -19.09
CA GLN A 625 -12.33 4.24 -19.77
C GLN A 625 -12.61 2.77 -20.10
N GLY A 626 -13.17 2.01 -19.16
CA GLY A 626 -13.56 0.61 -19.37
C GLY A 626 -14.69 0.48 -20.39
N LEU A 627 -15.69 1.38 -20.34
CA LEU A 627 -16.82 1.37 -21.29
C LEU A 627 -16.38 1.69 -22.73
N GLN A 628 -15.48 2.66 -22.89
CA GLN A 628 -14.92 3.04 -24.19
C GLN A 628 -14.15 1.87 -24.81
N LEU A 629 -13.30 1.18 -24.03
CA LEU A 629 -12.58 -0.01 -24.48
C LEU A 629 -13.54 -1.13 -24.88
N PHE A 630 -14.53 -1.45 -24.05
CA PHE A 630 -15.48 -2.52 -24.34
C PHE A 630 -16.28 -2.23 -25.62
N THR A 631 -16.71 -0.99 -25.81
CA THR A 631 -17.40 -0.54 -27.04
C THR A 631 -16.51 -0.74 -28.27
N ALA A 632 -15.22 -0.37 -28.19
CA ALA A 632 -14.27 -0.55 -29.28
C ALA A 632 -14.06 -2.04 -29.61
N LEU A 633 -13.90 -2.90 -28.60
CA LEU A 633 -13.75 -4.34 -28.77
C LEU A 633 -14.99 -4.96 -29.46
N GLN A 634 -16.19 -4.62 -29.00
CA GLN A 634 -17.45 -5.07 -29.58
C GLN A 634 -17.59 -4.58 -31.03
N GLY A 635 -17.26 -3.31 -31.30
CA GLY A 635 -17.27 -2.73 -32.65
C GLY A 635 -16.31 -3.44 -33.62
N GLN A 636 -15.16 -3.91 -33.14
CA GLN A 636 -14.20 -4.70 -33.91
C GLN A 636 -14.53 -6.19 -33.97
N LYS A 637 -15.64 -6.63 -33.34
CA LYS A 637 -16.04 -8.04 -33.21
C LYS A 637 -14.97 -8.92 -32.54
N VAL A 638 -14.19 -8.33 -31.64
CA VAL A 638 -13.23 -9.07 -30.82
C VAL A 638 -14.00 -9.74 -29.68
N PRO A 639 -13.81 -11.05 -29.43
CA PRO A 639 -14.41 -11.73 -28.30
C PRO A 639 -14.09 -10.97 -27.00
N SER A 640 -15.12 -10.52 -26.29
CA SER A 640 -14.91 -9.70 -25.10
C SER A 640 -16.03 -9.84 -24.10
N LYS A 641 -15.71 -9.60 -22.83
CA LYS A 641 -16.63 -9.62 -21.69
C LYS A 641 -16.40 -8.38 -20.85
N LEU A 642 -17.47 -7.81 -20.30
CA LEU A 642 -17.43 -6.67 -19.38
C LEU A 642 -17.97 -7.12 -18.01
N LEU A 643 -17.23 -6.84 -16.95
CA LEU A 643 -17.64 -7.05 -15.56
C LEU A 643 -17.56 -5.73 -14.80
N VAL A 644 -18.69 -5.25 -14.30
CA VAL A 644 -18.80 -3.96 -13.62
C VAL A 644 -19.28 -4.16 -12.18
N TYR A 645 -18.66 -3.43 -11.26
CA TYR A 645 -19.02 -3.40 -9.85
C TYR A 645 -19.59 -2.03 -9.47
N PRO A 646 -20.92 -1.87 -9.34
CA PRO A 646 -21.55 -0.58 -9.07
C PRO A 646 -21.15 0.06 -7.74
N ASP A 647 -20.73 -0.77 -6.78
CA ASP A 647 -20.48 -0.39 -5.41
C ASP A 647 -19.01 -0.58 -4.99
N GLU A 648 -18.10 -0.59 -5.97
CA GLU A 648 -16.64 -0.64 -5.81
C GLU A 648 -15.96 0.51 -6.57
N GLY A 649 -14.71 0.78 -6.23
CA GLY A 649 -13.90 1.84 -6.84
C GLY A 649 -12.78 1.31 -7.73
N HIS A 650 -11.63 1.98 -7.67
CA HIS A 650 -10.41 1.57 -8.39
C HIS A 650 -9.93 0.16 -8.04
N TRP A 651 -10.25 -0.32 -6.84
CA TRP A 651 -10.00 -1.68 -6.39
C TRP A 651 -11.32 -2.36 -6.04
N ILE A 652 -11.37 -3.68 -6.24
CA ILE A 652 -12.50 -4.53 -5.84
C ILE A 652 -12.16 -5.17 -4.49
N LEU A 653 -12.79 -4.70 -3.43
CA LEU A 653 -12.37 -4.99 -2.05
C LEU A 653 -13.37 -5.81 -1.25
N LYS A 654 -14.66 -5.78 -1.59
CA LYS A 654 -15.67 -6.55 -0.87
C LYS A 654 -15.42 -8.04 -1.08
N PRO A 655 -15.51 -8.88 -0.03
CA PRO A 655 -15.17 -10.30 -0.10
C PRO A 655 -15.83 -11.07 -1.25
N GLN A 656 -17.15 -10.92 -1.44
CA GLN A 656 -17.90 -11.60 -2.50
C GLN A 656 -17.49 -11.11 -3.88
N ASN A 657 -17.31 -9.79 -4.03
CA ASN A 657 -16.84 -9.18 -5.27
C ASN A 657 -15.43 -9.65 -5.63
N SER A 658 -14.54 -9.78 -4.64
CA SER A 658 -13.19 -10.32 -4.83
C SER A 658 -13.21 -11.76 -5.33
N LEU A 659 -14.09 -12.62 -4.80
CA LEU A 659 -14.25 -14.00 -5.29
C LEU A 659 -14.71 -14.05 -6.75
N LEU A 660 -15.78 -13.31 -7.07
CA LEU A 660 -16.30 -13.21 -8.44
C LEU A 660 -15.24 -12.67 -9.41
N TRP A 661 -14.44 -11.70 -8.96
CA TRP A 661 -13.34 -11.15 -9.74
C TRP A 661 -12.34 -12.24 -10.11
N TYR A 662 -11.85 -12.99 -9.11
CA TYR A 662 -10.88 -14.06 -9.34
C TYR A 662 -11.46 -15.18 -10.23
N GLU A 663 -12.69 -15.61 -9.96
CA GLU A 663 -13.39 -16.62 -10.75
C GLU A 663 -13.50 -16.17 -12.21
N THR A 664 -13.99 -14.96 -12.47
CA THR A 664 -14.17 -14.45 -13.84
C THR A 664 -12.85 -14.32 -14.58
N VAL A 665 -11.79 -13.87 -13.90
CA VAL A 665 -10.46 -13.76 -14.49
C VAL A 665 -9.92 -15.15 -14.85
N LEU A 666 -9.96 -16.10 -13.92
CA LEU A 666 -9.46 -17.46 -14.12
C LEU A 666 -10.23 -18.21 -15.21
N ASP A 667 -11.56 -18.07 -15.24
CA ASP A 667 -12.40 -18.64 -16.29
C ASP A 667 -12.04 -18.07 -17.66
N TRP A 668 -11.87 -16.75 -17.76
CA TRP A 668 -11.53 -16.08 -19.02
C TRP A 668 -10.16 -16.52 -19.54
N VAL A 669 -9.11 -16.40 -18.73
CA VAL A 669 -7.77 -16.81 -19.18
C VAL A 669 -7.71 -18.31 -19.41
N GLY A 670 -8.40 -19.10 -18.59
CA GLY A 670 -8.51 -20.54 -18.74
C GLY A 670 -9.20 -20.97 -20.03
N GLU A 671 -10.24 -20.26 -20.48
CA GLU A 671 -10.94 -20.51 -21.74
C GLU A 671 -10.03 -20.32 -22.96
N TRP A 672 -9.32 -19.20 -23.02
CA TRP A 672 -8.55 -18.79 -24.19
C TRP A 672 -7.11 -19.34 -24.22
N THR A 673 -6.67 -19.99 -23.14
CA THR A 673 -5.36 -20.65 -23.06
C THR A 673 -5.46 -22.18 -22.91
N LYS A 674 -6.61 -22.79 -23.22
CA LYS A 674 -6.72 -24.26 -23.24
C LYS A 674 -5.70 -24.87 -24.21
N GLY A 675 -5.06 -25.96 -23.78
CA GLY A 675 -4.27 -26.78 -24.70
C GLY A 675 -5.16 -27.37 -25.80
N LYS A 676 -4.60 -27.55 -27.00
CA LYS A 676 -5.27 -28.29 -28.07
C LYS A 676 -5.33 -29.78 -27.78
#